data_AF-A0A9E7B3Q7-F1
#
_entry.id   AF-A0A9E7B3Q7-F1
#
_cell.length_a   1.000
_cell.length_b   1.000
_cell.length_c   1.000
_cell.angle_alpha   90.00
_cell.angle_beta   90.00
_cell.angle_gamma   90.00
#
_symmetry.space_group_name_H-M   'P 1'
#
loop_
_entity.id
_entity.type
_entity.pdbx_description
1 polymer ?
#
loop_
_entity_poly.entity_id
_entity_poly.type
_entity_poly.pdbx_seq_one_letter_code
_entity_poly.pdbx_strand_id
1 'polypeptide(L)'
;MDLFNLESGLVWGTLSRCLGLVFSWVFIQNLIQVKAISSEFGFSPVSHHLNLIRRDFGLLKGYFYFPSLLWISTRLRFQQTLLLLGALAGLAIFIGLPGTPFYFLACYLIFLSFDLALGFSFPWDSLLFEAGLLGIFLPQLALLPDWSSQAEIHPYIAFLYRFLLFRLLFGFGKYKFSKPNFKDSGYFKNFLINVPLPSPLATWASKLPSWVFRAMYAFAFTAEMIMPIVLFIPGPTRVIAACFIIMLMFGIQLLSNFGFFNLLTAVLAIALFDTQSLLWTSLAWPTDILEFGMLSVLLFYVVFGLFSLPFNTWCSFTWFHWPTAIWLKGHWLRLPVASMRELSRWRLIHAYGVFPVKSQPPMKLVPIIEGSMDGENWETYEFKYTLSKEHHRWKFVAPYHPRLDHFVFYDAFAINNTNFNWSTVGSSIPTDYAKRGGLDCIIYSLFKHSTSVHGLFREIPFKEKPPKWIRVGLTYAIPNPENNQQHLYLADVHRLPSQIVSKFDLDRDVPPELYHWDAHFWRMRSKKAVRWKALSKAESVAEVCFELRKDLGLTEIPDLPALSSQYGFAKANWSEWMEKLIQFEKDYSPEVRRDLFRFWNSLRIVIGLRLTDSLLAKDKHGLGTDYFAFGMLLNTYLSEGMEGLESLWVSSESWYERSFDYDAMNGFYAEAFFKPESFIDHYRKAIWSNQVTDEDVPEVLPGFQKLAKRFGELPIACSLNAWPSMDYNPTNGEWSLGNPVPPDHHFPELYQAFQHKTPSPIPY
;
A
#
# COMPACT_ATOMS: atom_id res chain seq x y z
N MET A 1 20.36 -10.52 -38.06
CA MET A 1 19.81 -11.65 -37.30
C MET A 1 18.36 -11.79 -37.67
N ASP A 2 17.92 -13.01 -37.99
CA ASP A 2 16.51 -13.32 -38.15
C ASP A 2 15.87 -13.40 -36.75
N LEU A 3 15.08 -12.39 -36.38
CA LEU A 3 14.42 -12.32 -35.07
C LEU A 3 13.43 -13.46 -34.84
N PHE A 4 13.01 -14.16 -35.91
CA PHE A 4 12.05 -15.26 -35.83
C PHE A 4 12.72 -16.62 -35.57
N ASN A 5 14.05 -16.69 -35.66
CA ASN A 5 14.81 -17.92 -35.50
C ASN A 5 16.11 -17.69 -34.70
N LEU A 6 15.97 -17.16 -33.49
CA LEU A 6 17.09 -17.01 -32.56
C LEU A 6 17.35 -18.32 -31.81
N GLU A 7 18.63 -18.63 -31.59
CA GLU A 7 19.04 -19.77 -30.78
C GLU A 7 18.56 -19.61 -29.33
N SER A 8 17.98 -20.68 -28.76
CA SER A 8 17.43 -20.66 -27.39
C SER A 8 18.47 -20.21 -26.36
N GLY A 9 19.72 -20.70 -26.48
CA GLY A 9 20.82 -20.29 -25.60
C GLY A 9 21.09 -18.78 -25.62
N LEU A 10 21.01 -18.14 -26.78
CA LEU A 10 21.17 -16.69 -26.91
C LEU A 10 20.02 -15.92 -26.26
N VAL A 11 18.77 -16.38 -26.44
CA VAL A 11 17.58 -15.75 -25.86
C VAL A 11 17.64 -15.77 -24.33
N TRP A 12 17.85 -16.94 -23.74
CA TRP A 12 17.85 -17.13 -22.29
C TRP A 12 19.11 -16.58 -21.63
N GLY A 13 20.26 -16.63 -22.32
CA GLY A 13 21.47 -15.94 -21.89
C GLY A 13 21.27 -14.42 -21.82
N THR A 14 20.68 -13.82 -22.86
CA THR A 14 20.37 -12.38 -22.90
C THR A 14 19.39 -11.98 -21.80
N LEU A 15 18.29 -12.72 -21.64
CA LEU A 15 17.31 -12.48 -20.57
C LEU A 15 17.98 -12.49 -19.19
N SER A 16 18.77 -13.51 -18.90
CA SER A 16 19.45 -13.67 -17.60
C SER A 16 20.37 -12.48 -17.30
N ARG A 17 21.17 -12.07 -18.29
CA ARG A 17 22.10 -10.94 -18.16
C ARG A 17 21.37 -9.62 -17.93
N CYS A 18 20.34 -9.36 -18.72
CA CYS A 18 19.52 -8.16 -18.57
C CYS A 18 18.80 -8.13 -17.22
N LEU A 19 18.32 -9.27 -16.73
CA LEU A 19 17.73 -9.38 -15.39
C LEU A 19 18.76 -9.12 -14.29
N GLY A 20 20.00 -9.60 -14.45
CA GLY A 20 21.13 -9.27 -13.59
C GLY A 20 21.41 -7.76 -13.52
N LEU A 21 21.40 -7.07 -14.66
CA LEU A 21 21.52 -5.61 -14.71
C LEU A 21 20.35 -4.89 -14.02
N VAL A 22 19.11 -5.39 -14.18
CA VAL A 22 17.95 -4.85 -13.47
C VAL A 22 18.16 -4.98 -11.96
N PHE A 23 18.61 -6.14 -11.46
CA PHE A 23 18.96 -6.30 -10.04
C PHE A 23 20.03 -5.30 -9.61
N SER A 24 21.13 -5.17 -10.35
CA SER A 24 22.19 -4.22 -10.03
C SER A 24 21.66 -2.79 -9.94
N TRP A 25 20.87 -2.37 -10.93
CA TRP A 25 20.23 -1.06 -10.94
C TRP A 25 19.33 -0.85 -9.72
N VAL A 26 18.48 -1.83 -9.40
CA VAL A 26 17.54 -1.78 -8.27
C VAL A 26 18.26 -1.67 -6.92
N PHE A 27 19.37 -2.39 -6.75
CA PHE A 27 20.18 -2.28 -5.54
C PHE A 27 20.87 -0.93 -5.41
N ILE A 28 21.43 -0.40 -6.52
CA ILE A 28 22.08 0.92 -6.53
C ILE A 28 21.09 2.03 -6.20
N GLN A 29 19.90 2.04 -6.80
CA GLN A 29 18.89 3.07 -6.49
C GLN A 29 18.37 2.97 -5.04
N ASN A 30 18.28 1.76 -4.48
CA ASN A 30 17.91 1.56 -3.08
C ASN A 30 19.05 2.02 -2.15
N LEU A 31 20.32 1.83 -2.53
CA LEU A 31 21.48 2.31 -1.77
C LEU A 31 21.46 3.83 -1.57
N ILE A 32 20.99 4.57 -2.57
CA ILE A 32 20.84 6.04 -2.51
C ILE A 32 19.74 6.46 -1.52
N GLN A 33 18.68 5.66 -1.39
CA GLN A 33 17.46 6.03 -0.65
C GLN A 33 17.37 5.41 0.75
N VAL A 34 18.13 4.34 1.03
CA VAL A 34 18.03 3.56 2.28
C VAL A 34 18.24 4.40 3.53
N LYS A 35 19.11 5.42 3.49
CA LYS A 35 19.31 6.34 4.64
C LYS A 35 18.04 7.10 4.97
N ALA A 36 17.35 7.63 3.96
CA ALA A 36 16.16 8.44 4.15
C ALA A 36 14.94 7.60 4.56
N ILE A 37 14.91 6.33 4.18
CA ILE A 37 13.77 5.45 4.44
C ILE A 37 13.97 4.67 5.75
N SER A 38 15.08 3.96 5.90
CA SER A 38 15.27 2.91 6.91
C SER A 38 16.05 3.35 8.17
N SER A 39 16.61 4.56 8.17
CA SER A 39 17.30 5.08 9.37
C SER A 39 16.33 5.38 10.51
N GLU A 40 16.86 5.65 11.72
CA GLU A 40 16.08 5.97 12.91
C GLU A 40 15.15 7.19 12.72
N PHE A 41 15.60 8.19 11.95
CA PHE A 41 14.83 9.37 11.56
C PHE A 41 14.32 9.25 10.12
N GLY A 42 14.20 8.03 9.62
CA GLY A 42 13.65 7.75 8.31
C GLY A 42 12.13 7.58 8.33
N PHE A 43 11.58 7.44 7.13
CA PHE A 43 10.17 7.12 6.91
C PHE A 43 9.73 5.81 7.60
N SER A 44 10.50 4.73 7.46
CA SER A 44 10.25 3.38 8.01
C SER A 44 11.49 2.82 8.72
N PRO A 45 11.79 3.23 9.97
CA PRO A 45 12.93 2.76 10.74
C PRO A 45 12.87 1.27 11.01
N VAL A 46 13.71 0.50 10.31
CA VAL A 46 13.67 -0.97 10.39
C VAL A 46 13.96 -1.51 11.79
N SER A 47 14.79 -0.81 12.58
CA SER A 47 15.08 -1.18 13.97
C SER A 47 13.83 -1.20 14.83
N HIS A 48 12.94 -0.23 14.62
CA HIS A 48 11.69 -0.14 15.34
C HIS A 48 10.78 -1.33 15.02
N HIS A 49 10.56 -1.62 13.73
CA HIS A 49 9.72 -2.74 13.31
C HIS A 49 10.25 -4.11 13.79
N LEU A 50 11.56 -4.37 13.65
CA LEU A 50 12.15 -5.64 14.12
C LEU A 50 12.09 -5.79 15.64
N ASN A 51 12.22 -4.69 16.40
CA ASN A 51 12.07 -4.71 17.85
C ASN A 51 10.62 -5.01 18.27
N LEU A 52 9.63 -4.45 17.57
CA LEU A 52 8.22 -4.76 17.78
C LEU A 52 7.92 -6.24 17.52
N ILE A 53 8.39 -6.78 16.39
CA ILE A 53 8.23 -8.19 16.05
C ILE A 53 8.91 -9.08 17.11
N ARG A 54 10.13 -8.73 17.54
CA ARG A 54 10.86 -9.46 18.57
C ARG A 54 10.14 -9.43 19.91
N ARG A 55 9.57 -8.29 20.31
CA ARG A 55 8.76 -8.15 21.53
C ARG A 55 7.57 -9.09 21.48
N ASP A 56 6.85 -9.12 20.36
CA ASP A 56 5.56 -9.80 20.27
C ASP A 56 5.71 -11.33 20.04
N PHE A 57 6.73 -11.77 19.29
CA PHE A 57 6.91 -13.19 18.90
C PHE A 57 8.21 -13.84 19.41
N GLY A 58 9.20 -13.05 19.84
CA GLY A 58 10.56 -13.51 20.06
C GLY A 58 11.37 -13.62 18.76
N LEU A 59 12.66 -13.95 18.87
CA LEU A 59 13.59 -13.94 17.74
C LEU A 59 13.26 -15.00 16.68
N LEU A 60 13.14 -16.27 17.07
CA LEU A 60 12.96 -17.38 16.13
C LEU A 60 11.65 -17.27 15.34
N LYS A 61 10.52 -17.11 16.04
CA LYS A 61 9.22 -16.92 15.38
C LYS A 61 9.19 -15.64 14.56
N GLY A 62 9.78 -14.55 15.06
CA GLY A 62 9.91 -13.29 14.33
C GLY A 62 10.65 -13.45 13.00
N TYR A 63 11.76 -14.20 12.98
CA TYR A 63 12.52 -14.49 11.78
C TYR A 63 11.71 -15.28 10.74
N PHE A 64 11.00 -16.34 11.16
CA PHE A 64 10.16 -17.12 10.23
C PHE A 64 8.95 -16.34 9.71
N TYR A 65 8.46 -15.35 10.48
CA TYR A 65 7.40 -14.47 10.04
C TYR A 65 7.90 -13.39 9.06
N PHE A 66 9.10 -12.87 9.29
CA PHE A 66 9.71 -11.79 8.51
C PHE A 66 11.17 -12.13 8.19
N PRO A 67 11.41 -13.01 7.19
CA PRO A 67 12.75 -13.46 6.85
C PRO A 67 13.59 -12.28 6.35
N SER A 68 14.71 -12.00 7.03
CA SER A 68 15.60 -10.90 6.67
C SER A 68 17.01 -11.09 7.22
N LEU A 69 18.02 -10.67 6.46
CA LEU A 69 19.40 -10.56 6.95
C LEU A 69 19.57 -9.38 7.93
N LEU A 70 18.62 -8.43 7.98
CA LEU A 70 18.65 -7.27 8.89
C LEU A 70 18.41 -7.64 10.36
N TRP A 71 18.01 -8.87 10.66
CA TRP A 71 18.01 -9.43 12.02
C TRP A 71 19.42 -9.49 12.63
N ILE A 72 20.47 -9.58 11.79
CA ILE A 72 21.88 -9.56 12.21
C ILE A 72 22.26 -8.15 12.67
N SER A 73 21.94 -7.14 11.87
CA SER A 73 22.18 -5.73 12.19
C SER A 73 21.27 -4.81 11.40
N THR A 74 20.76 -3.78 12.06
CA THR A 74 19.97 -2.70 11.43
C THR A 74 20.80 -1.44 11.17
N ARG A 75 22.11 -1.47 11.44
CA ARG A 75 23.00 -0.32 11.24
C ARG A 75 23.05 0.08 9.77
N LEU A 76 23.02 1.38 9.48
CA LEU A 76 23.02 1.91 8.11
C LEU A 76 24.17 1.37 7.25
N ARG A 77 25.39 1.28 7.80
CA ARG A 77 26.55 0.73 7.07
C ARG A 77 26.33 -0.72 6.63
N PHE A 78 25.75 -1.55 7.49
CA PHE A 78 25.45 -2.95 7.17
C PHE A 78 24.40 -3.03 6.05
N GLN A 79 23.36 -2.20 6.12
CA GLN A 79 22.36 -2.10 5.06
C GLN A 79 22.99 -1.69 3.72
N GLN A 80 23.85 -0.68 3.72
CA GLN A 80 24.57 -0.22 2.53
C GLN A 80 25.49 -1.31 1.96
N THR A 81 26.20 -2.06 2.82
CA THR A 81 27.02 -3.20 2.39
C THR A 81 26.18 -4.30 1.75
N LEU A 82 25.04 -4.69 2.34
CA LEU A 82 24.16 -5.68 1.75
C LEU A 82 23.65 -5.25 0.37
N LEU A 83 23.21 -4.00 0.23
CA LEU A 83 22.75 -3.47 -1.07
C LEU A 83 23.90 -3.47 -2.10
N LEU A 84 25.12 -3.09 -1.69
CA LEU A 84 26.29 -3.17 -2.58
C LEU A 84 26.60 -4.60 -3.01
N LEU A 85 26.54 -5.56 -2.08
CA LEU A 85 26.74 -6.99 -2.39
C LEU A 85 25.66 -7.51 -3.35
N GLY A 86 24.40 -7.09 -3.18
CA GLY A 86 23.34 -7.38 -4.14
C GLY A 86 23.63 -6.80 -5.51
N ALA A 87 24.12 -5.56 -5.59
CA ALA A 87 24.47 -4.92 -6.85
C ALA A 87 25.60 -5.67 -7.58
N LEU A 88 26.63 -6.10 -6.82
CA LEU A 88 27.74 -6.90 -7.33
C LEU A 88 27.29 -8.30 -7.78
N ALA A 89 26.36 -8.94 -7.07
CA ALA A 89 25.77 -10.21 -7.48
C ALA A 89 25.00 -10.07 -8.81
N GLY A 90 24.23 -9.00 -9.00
CA GLY A 90 23.59 -8.68 -10.29
C GLY A 90 24.60 -8.51 -11.43
N LEU A 91 25.75 -7.87 -11.16
CA LEU A 91 26.83 -7.71 -12.13
C LEU A 91 27.53 -9.05 -12.44
N ALA A 92 27.70 -9.91 -11.44
CA ALA A 92 28.22 -11.26 -11.62
C ALA A 92 27.34 -12.10 -12.56
N ILE A 93 26.01 -11.98 -12.43
CA ILE A 93 25.05 -12.55 -13.39
C ILE A 93 25.25 -11.95 -14.78
N PHE A 94 25.31 -10.62 -14.89
CA PHE A 94 25.51 -9.95 -16.18
C PHE A 94 26.80 -10.38 -16.89
N ILE A 95 27.89 -10.59 -16.15
CA ILE A 95 29.17 -11.05 -16.68
C ILE A 95 29.13 -12.54 -17.04
N GLY A 96 28.30 -13.32 -16.33
CA GLY A 96 28.19 -14.78 -16.49
C GLY A 96 29.25 -15.54 -15.69
N LEU A 97 29.53 -15.08 -14.46
CA LEU A 97 30.46 -15.79 -13.57
C LEU A 97 29.93 -17.19 -13.22
N PRO A 98 30.83 -18.17 -12.95
CA PRO A 98 30.44 -19.50 -12.50
C PRO A 98 29.56 -19.45 -11.26
N GLY A 99 28.46 -20.21 -11.25
CA GLY A 99 27.49 -20.20 -10.16
C GLY A 99 26.37 -19.17 -10.32
N THR A 100 25.96 -18.87 -11.56
CA THR A 100 24.87 -17.92 -11.87
C THR A 100 23.60 -18.13 -11.01
N PRO A 101 23.10 -19.37 -10.79
CA PRO A 101 21.98 -19.63 -9.88
C PRO A 101 22.17 -19.10 -8.45
N PHE A 102 23.39 -19.18 -7.90
CA PHE A 102 23.69 -18.71 -6.55
C PHE A 102 23.69 -17.19 -6.45
N TYR A 103 24.08 -16.48 -7.51
CA TYR A 103 23.98 -15.02 -7.56
C TYR A 103 22.52 -14.56 -7.66
N PHE A 104 21.66 -15.30 -8.37
CA PHE A 104 20.21 -15.05 -8.35
C PHE A 104 19.62 -15.26 -6.95
N LEU A 105 20.00 -16.36 -6.28
CA LEU A 105 19.59 -16.63 -4.90
C LEU A 105 20.07 -15.51 -3.95
N ALA A 106 21.32 -15.05 -4.10
CA ALA A 106 21.86 -13.95 -3.31
C ALA A 106 21.08 -12.64 -3.55
N CYS A 107 20.80 -12.29 -4.81
CA CYS A 107 19.97 -11.14 -5.16
C CYS A 107 18.59 -11.26 -4.51
N TYR A 108 17.94 -12.40 -4.63
CA TYR A 108 16.60 -12.64 -4.06
C TYR A 108 16.60 -12.51 -2.53
N LEU A 109 17.54 -13.14 -1.80
CA LEU A 109 17.61 -13.09 -0.33
C LEU A 109 17.96 -11.69 0.19
N ILE A 110 18.87 -10.99 -0.50
CA ILE A 110 19.21 -9.60 -0.15
C ILE A 110 17.99 -8.70 -0.41
N PHE A 111 17.31 -8.83 -1.54
CA PHE A 111 16.11 -8.07 -1.85
C PHE A 111 15.01 -8.33 -0.81
N LEU A 112 14.72 -9.60 -0.49
CA LEU A 112 13.76 -9.99 0.56
C LEU A 112 14.08 -9.36 1.91
N SER A 113 15.37 -9.23 2.24
CA SER A 113 15.80 -8.63 3.50
C SER A 113 15.39 -7.16 3.68
N PHE A 114 15.14 -6.44 2.59
CA PHE A 114 14.70 -5.04 2.59
C PHE A 114 13.19 -4.88 2.42
N ASP A 115 12.43 -5.96 2.31
CA ASP A 115 10.97 -5.93 2.12
C ASP A 115 10.27 -5.09 3.20
N LEU A 116 10.54 -5.42 4.47
CA LEU A 116 10.05 -4.68 5.63
C LEU A 116 10.64 -3.26 5.73
N ALA A 117 11.92 -3.09 5.39
CA ALA A 117 12.67 -1.85 5.63
C ALA A 117 12.35 -0.75 4.60
N LEU A 118 12.01 -1.14 3.37
CA LEU A 118 11.74 -0.23 2.26
C LEU A 118 10.29 -0.29 1.77
N GLY A 119 9.47 -1.20 2.29
CA GLY A 119 8.04 -1.33 1.98
C GLY A 119 7.80 -1.76 0.53
N PHE A 120 8.33 -2.93 0.13
CA PHE A 120 8.20 -3.45 -1.23
C PHE A 120 6.75 -3.91 -1.53
N SER A 121 5.92 -2.93 -1.89
CA SER A 121 4.48 -3.08 -2.15
C SER A 121 4.10 -2.80 -3.61
N PHE A 122 5.00 -2.24 -4.41
CA PHE A 122 4.70 -1.88 -5.79
C PHE A 122 4.67 -3.11 -6.72
N PRO A 123 3.92 -3.07 -7.84
CA PRO A 123 3.84 -4.19 -8.77
C PRO A 123 5.20 -4.65 -9.31
N TRP A 124 6.13 -3.72 -9.56
CA TRP A 124 7.49 -4.05 -10.01
C TRP A 124 8.36 -4.69 -8.95
N ASP A 125 8.14 -4.38 -7.66
CA ASP A 125 8.84 -5.07 -6.58
C ASP A 125 8.39 -6.53 -6.53
N SER A 126 7.07 -6.78 -6.62
CA SER A 126 6.46 -8.11 -6.69
C SER A 126 6.94 -8.92 -7.90
N LEU A 127 7.01 -8.27 -9.06
CA LEU A 127 7.48 -8.89 -10.30
C LEU A 127 8.96 -9.30 -10.23
N LEU A 128 9.81 -8.46 -9.61
CA LEU A 128 11.24 -8.76 -9.47
C LEU A 128 11.50 -9.93 -8.52
N PHE A 129 10.69 -10.10 -7.47
CA PHE A 129 10.76 -11.26 -6.60
C PHE A 129 10.52 -12.56 -7.37
N GLU A 130 9.44 -12.63 -8.14
CA GLU A 130 9.11 -13.84 -8.92
C GLU A 130 10.13 -14.09 -10.03
N ALA A 131 10.49 -13.06 -10.80
CA ALA A 131 11.49 -13.17 -11.85
C ALA A 131 12.86 -13.61 -11.31
N GLY A 132 13.30 -13.04 -10.18
CA GLY A 132 14.56 -13.41 -9.55
C GLY A 132 14.58 -14.83 -8.99
N LEU A 133 13.45 -15.26 -8.41
CA LEU A 133 13.30 -16.61 -7.90
C LEU A 133 13.29 -17.66 -9.03
N LEU A 134 12.60 -17.37 -10.15
CA LEU A 134 12.70 -18.18 -11.37
C LEU A 134 14.12 -18.15 -11.96
N GLY A 135 14.86 -17.05 -11.77
CA GLY A 135 16.25 -16.89 -12.17
C GLY A 135 17.20 -17.94 -11.60
N ILE A 136 16.89 -18.50 -10.43
CA ILE A 136 17.67 -19.58 -9.80
C ILE A 136 17.68 -20.85 -10.68
N PHE A 137 16.65 -21.05 -11.49
CA PHE A 137 16.51 -22.20 -12.39
C PHE A 137 16.98 -21.92 -13.82
N LEU A 138 17.52 -20.72 -14.09
CA LEU A 138 18.11 -20.43 -15.40
C LEU A 138 19.46 -21.14 -15.55
N PRO A 139 19.83 -21.56 -16.77
CA PRO A 139 21.08 -22.25 -17.04
C PRO A 139 22.28 -21.35 -16.74
N GLN A 140 23.42 -21.98 -16.44
CA GLN A 140 24.69 -21.29 -16.28
C GLN A 140 25.02 -20.49 -17.54
N LEU A 141 25.51 -19.26 -17.37
CA LEU A 141 25.88 -18.37 -18.48
C LEU A 141 27.31 -18.62 -18.93
N ALA A 142 27.57 -18.43 -20.23
CA ALA A 142 28.93 -18.30 -20.73
C ALA A 142 29.59 -17.04 -20.13
N LEU A 143 30.92 -16.95 -20.11
CA LEU A 143 31.57 -15.70 -19.73
C LEU A 143 31.47 -14.71 -20.89
N LEU A 144 31.26 -13.41 -20.61
CA LEU A 144 31.39 -12.38 -21.65
C LEU A 144 32.74 -12.51 -22.38
N PRO A 145 32.78 -12.30 -23.71
CA PRO A 145 31.76 -11.62 -24.53
C PRO A 145 30.66 -12.51 -25.12
N ASP A 146 30.62 -13.82 -24.83
CA ASP A 146 29.54 -14.69 -25.31
C ASP A 146 28.24 -14.42 -24.53
N TRP A 147 27.16 -14.09 -25.23
CA TRP A 147 25.86 -13.75 -24.62
C TRP A 147 25.00 -14.97 -24.30
N SER A 148 25.37 -16.14 -24.80
CA SER A 148 24.58 -17.36 -24.67
C SER A 148 24.65 -18.01 -23.27
N SER A 149 23.66 -18.86 -22.97
CA SER A 149 23.75 -19.83 -21.88
C SER A 149 24.50 -21.09 -22.32
N GLN A 150 25.19 -21.73 -21.37
CA GLN A 150 25.96 -22.96 -21.59
C GLN A 150 25.10 -24.21 -21.79
N ALA A 151 23.82 -24.12 -21.44
CA ALA A 151 22.84 -25.18 -21.60
C ALA A 151 21.53 -24.61 -22.13
N GLU A 152 20.73 -25.47 -22.75
CA GLU A 152 19.36 -25.14 -23.13
C GLU A 152 18.47 -24.93 -21.91
N ILE A 153 17.45 -24.09 -22.07
CA ILE A 153 16.46 -23.87 -21.01
C ILE A 153 15.60 -25.12 -20.83
N HIS A 154 15.23 -25.43 -19.58
CA HIS A 154 14.20 -26.43 -19.35
C HIS A 154 12.82 -25.89 -19.77
N PRO A 155 12.00 -26.64 -20.54
CA PRO A 155 10.71 -26.13 -21.04
C PRO A 155 9.72 -25.69 -19.97
N TYR A 156 9.78 -26.29 -18.76
CA TYR A 156 9.00 -25.84 -17.61
C TYR A 156 9.33 -24.40 -17.20
N ILE A 157 10.63 -24.06 -17.13
CA ILE A 157 11.08 -22.72 -16.74
C ILE A 157 10.75 -21.72 -17.84
N ALA A 158 10.95 -22.12 -19.11
CA ALA A 158 10.55 -21.31 -20.26
C ALA A 158 9.05 -20.97 -20.22
N PHE A 159 8.20 -21.96 -19.90
CA PHE A 159 6.77 -21.76 -19.70
C PHE A 159 6.47 -20.85 -18.50
N LEU A 160 7.18 -20.98 -17.38
CA LEU A 160 6.93 -20.15 -16.19
C LEU A 160 7.21 -18.66 -16.42
N TYR A 161 8.24 -18.30 -17.17
CA TYR A 161 8.46 -16.90 -17.57
C TYR A 161 7.34 -16.37 -18.47
N ARG A 162 6.86 -17.20 -19.41
CA ARG A 162 5.70 -16.89 -20.27
C ARG A 162 4.41 -16.75 -19.46
N PHE A 163 4.21 -17.64 -18.49
CA PHE A 163 3.06 -17.60 -17.58
C PHE A 163 3.12 -16.39 -16.64
N LEU A 164 4.30 -16.01 -16.15
CA LEU A 164 4.50 -14.79 -15.37
C LEU A 164 4.13 -13.54 -16.20
N LEU A 165 4.60 -13.45 -17.45
CA LEU A 165 4.20 -12.39 -18.38
C LEU A 165 2.69 -12.38 -18.65
N PHE A 166 2.08 -13.55 -18.84
CA PHE A 166 0.63 -13.68 -18.98
C PHE A 166 -0.10 -13.10 -17.78
N ARG A 167 0.21 -13.59 -16.57
CA ARG A 167 -0.45 -13.15 -15.33
C ARG A 167 -0.26 -11.66 -15.11
N LEU A 168 0.91 -11.13 -15.45
CA LEU A 168 1.20 -9.71 -15.39
C LEU A 168 0.29 -8.91 -16.33
N LEU A 169 0.41 -9.11 -17.64
CA LEU A 169 -0.28 -8.30 -18.65
C LEU A 169 -1.80 -8.44 -18.56
N PHE A 170 -2.28 -9.69 -18.48
CA PHE A 170 -3.70 -9.97 -18.29
C PHE A 170 -4.19 -9.41 -16.95
N GLY A 171 -3.37 -9.49 -15.90
CA GLY A 171 -3.67 -8.90 -14.60
C GLY A 171 -3.95 -7.39 -14.66
N PHE A 172 -3.14 -6.65 -15.41
CA PHE A 172 -3.31 -5.21 -15.64
C PHE A 172 -4.50 -4.87 -16.56
N GLY A 173 -4.84 -5.76 -17.50
CA GLY A 173 -5.94 -5.58 -18.43
C GLY A 173 -7.33 -5.99 -17.90
N LYS A 174 -7.42 -7.05 -17.07
CA LYS A 174 -8.70 -7.71 -16.74
C LYS A 174 -9.75 -6.79 -16.11
N TYR A 175 -9.33 -5.88 -15.24
CA TYR A 175 -10.24 -4.91 -14.60
C TYR A 175 -10.47 -3.72 -15.51
N LYS A 176 -9.38 -3.12 -16.01
CA LYS A 176 -9.37 -1.99 -16.96
C LYS A 176 -10.31 -2.20 -18.14
N PHE A 177 -10.32 -3.41 -18.71
CA PHE A 177 -11.07 -3.76 -19.91
C PHE A 177 -12.23 -4.74 -19.64
N SER A 178 -12.75 -4.77 -18.42
CA SER A 178 -13.95 -5.57 -18.09
C SER A 178 -15.21 -5.10 -18.83
N LYS A 179 -15.30 -3.78 -19.11
CA LYS A 179 -16.34 -3.13 -19.91
C LYS A 179 -15.66 -2.25 -20.99
N PRO A 180 -15.06 -2.84 -22.05
CA PRO A 180 -14.21 -2.09 -22.97
C PRO A 180 -15.03 -1.09 -23.81
N ASN A 181 -14.57 0.16 -23.88
CA ASN A 181 -15.17 1.20 -24.72
C ASN A 181 -14.13 1.79 -25.68
N PHE A 182 -14.08 1.32 -26.93
CA PHE A 182 -13.13 1.81 -27.93
C PHE A 182 -13.41 3.25 -28.43
N LYS A 183 -14.53 3.87 -28.02
CA LYS A 183 -14.79 5.29 -28.24
C LYS A 183 -14.19 6.16 -27.13
N ASP A 184 -13.70 5.55 -26.04
CA ASP A 184 -13.11 6.24 -24.91
C ASP A 184 -11.78 6.92 -25.31
N SER A 185 -11.82 8.23 -25.44
CA SER A 185 -10.64 9.07 -25.60
C SER A 185 -10.16 9.66 -24.28
N GLY A 186 -11.00 9.68 -23.25
CA GLY A 186 -10.68 10.28 -21.96
C GLY A 186 -9.80 9.42 -21.07
N TYR A 187 -9.86 8.08 -21.20
CA TYR A 187 -9.07 7.14 -20.39
C TYR A 187 -7.59 7.51 -20.40
N PHE A 188 -6.93 7.42 -21.57
CA PHE A 188 -5.51 7.72 -21.65
C PHE A 188 -5.20 9.22 -21.60
N LYS A 189 -6.07 10.08 -22.12
CA LYS A 189 -5.91 11.54 -22.04
C LYS A 189 -5.77 12.01 -20.60
N ASN A 190 -6.70 11.59 -19.74
CA ASN A 190 -6.71 11.96 -18.32
C ASN A 190 -5.70 11.13 -17.52
N PHE A 191 -5.42 9.89 -17.93
CA PHE A 191 -4.39 9.08 -17.30
C PHE A 191 -3.01 9.76 -17.36
N LEU A 192 -2.65 10.41 -18.47
CA LEU A 192 -1.39 11.16 -18.60
C LEU A 192 -1.23 12.29 -17.58
N ILE A 193 -2.33 12.79 -17.01
CA ILE A 193 -2.34 13.80 -15.94
C ILE A 193 -2.23 13.12 -14.58
N ASN A 194 -2.97 12.04 -14.39
CA ASN A 194 -3.12 11.33 -13.12
C ASN A 194 -1.99 10.36 -12.76
N VAL A 195 -1.08 10.06 -13.69
CA VAL A 195 0.03 9.16 -13.41
C VAL A 195 0.93 9.67 -12.26
N PRO A 196 1.58 8.77 -11.49
CA PRO A 196 2.37 9.15 -10.32
C PRO A 196 3.42 10.23 -10.60
N LEU A 197 4.21 10.03 -11.64
CA LEU A 197 5.29 10.93 -12.06
C LEU A 197 5.31 11.02 -13.59
N PRO A 198 4.52 11.91 -14.20
CA PRO A 198 4.52 12.09 -15.64
C PRO A 198 5.86 12.66 -16.12
N SER A 199 6.18 12.37 -17.37
CA SER A 199 7.33 12.92 -18.08
C SER A 199 6.96 14.26 -18.76
N PRO A 200 7.95 15.03 -19.24
CA PRO A 200 7.69 16.16 -20.14
C PRO A 200 6.87 15.76 -21.38
N LEU A 201 7.05 14.54 -21.88
CA LEU A 201 6.35 14.06 -23.08
C LEU A 201 4.86 13.82 -22.81
N ALA A 202 4.47 13.46 -21.58
CA ALA A 202 3.05 13.31 -21.23
C ALA A 202 2.27 14.62 -21.39
N THR A 203 2.86 15.76 -21.05
CA THR A 203 2.22 17.09 -21.25
C THR A 203 2.01 17.42 -22.72
N TRP A 204 2.93 16.98 -23.59
CA TRP A 204 2.75 17.13 -25.04
C TRP A 204 1.69 16.15 -25.54
N ALA A 205 1.78 14.89 -25.12
CA ALA A 205 0.89 13.81 -25.54
C ALA A 205 -0.56 14.04 -25.08
N SER A 206 -0.80 14.75 -23.97
CA SER A 206 -2.14 15.08 -23.49
C SER A 206 -2.92 16.02 -24.42
N LYS A 207 -2.22 16.70 -25.35
CA LYS A 207 -2.80 17.61 -26.35
C LYS A 207 -3.10 16.92 -27.69
N LEU A 208 -2.82 15.62 -27.80
CA LEU A 208 -3.10 14.87 -29.02
C LEU A 208 -4.62 14.80 -29.29
N PRO A 209 -5.03 14.69 -30.57
CA PRO A 209 -6.44 14.62 -30.90
C PRO A 209 -7.08 13.30 -30.40
N SER A 210 -8.38 13.33 -30.09
CA SER A 210 -9.10 12.22 -29.45
C SER A 210 -8.97 10.87 -30.16
N TRP A 211 -8.79 10.86 -31.49
CA TRP A 211 -8.59 9.61 -32.24
C TRP A 211 -7.29 8.88 -31.86
N VAL A 212 -6.23 9.61 -31.47
CA VAL A 212 -4.97 9.01 -31.02
C VAL A 212 -5.19 8.29 -29.69
N PHE A 213 -5.94 8.88 -28.76
CA PHE A 213 -6.23 8.23 -27.48
C PHE A 213 -7.10 6.98 -27.64
N ARG A 214 -8.06 6.98 -28.59
CA ARG A 214 -8.82 5.77 -28.95
C ARG A 214 -7.91 4.69 -29.53
N ALA A 215 -6.93 5.07 -30.37
CA ALA A 215 -5.94 4.15 -30.90
C ALA A 215 -5.04 3.59 -29.79
N MET A 216 -4.60 4.42 -28.84
CA MET A 216 -3.88 3.98 -27.64
C MET A 216 -4.72 3.02 -26.79
N TYR A 217 -6.02 3.27 -26.65
CA TYR A 217 -6.97 2.39 -25.98
C TYR A 217 -7.04 1.01 -26.65
N ALA A 218 -7.25 0.98 -27.97
CA ALA A 218 -7.28 -0.25 -28.75
C ALA A 218 -5.94 -1.01 -28.72
N PHE A 219 -4.83 -0.28 -28.79
CA PHE A 219 -3.49 -0.85 -28.69
C PHE A 219 -3.23 -1.48 -27.32
N ALA A 220 -3.53 -0.77 -26.23
CA ALA A 220 -3.38 -1.28 -24.87
C ALA A 220 -4.29 -2.51 -24.63
N PHE A 221 -5.54 -2.49 -25.10
CA PHE A 221 -6.42 -3.65 -25.07
C PHE A 221 -5.79 -4.85 -25.78
N THR A 222 -5.23 -4.64 -26.97
CA THR A 222 -4.57 -5.70 -27.74
C THR A 222 -3.35 -6.24 -26.98
N ALA A 223 -2.48 -5.37 -26.48
CA ALA A 223 -1.25 -5.74 -25.79
C ALA A 223 -1.49 -6.39 -24.41
N GLU A 224 -2.52 -5.99 -23.67
CA GLU A 224 -2.81 -6.48 -22.32
C GLU A 224 -3.87 -7.60 -22.26
N MET A 225 -4.69 -7.80 -23.30
CA MET A 225 -5.73 -8.84 -23.31
C MET A 225 -5.52 -9.90 -24.38
N ILE A 226 -5.11 -9.50 -25.60
CA ILE A 226 -4.98 -10.45 -26.73
C ILE A 226 -3.58 -11.08 -26.73
N MET A 227 -2.51 -10.27 -26.70
CA MET A 227 -1.13 -10.77 -26.74
C MET A 227 -0.77 -11.74 -25.61
N PRO A 228 -1.33 -11.62 -24.38
CA PRO A 228 -1.12 -12.61 -23.33
C PRO A 228 -1.66 -14.01 -23.66
N ILE A 229 -2.65 -14.13 -24.54
CA ILE A 229 -3.11 -15.43 -25.04
C ILE A 229 -2.15 -15.92 -26.13
N VAL A 230 -1.70 -15.01 -27.00
CA VAL A 230 -0.81 -15.29 -28.14
C VAL A 230 0.57 -15.79 -27.71
N LEU A 231 1.09 -15.38 -26.55
CA LEU A 231 2.42 -15.80 -26.08
C LEU A 231 2.58 -17.32 -25.88
N PHE A 232 1.46 -18.06 -25.73
CA PHE A 232 1.47 -19.52 -25.63
C PHE A 232 1.49 -20.22 -26.99
N ILE A 233 1.17 -19.51 -28.08
CA ILE A 233 1.18 -20.02 -29.45
C ILE A 233 2.62 -19.98 -29.97
N PRO A 234 3.24 -21.13 -30.29
CA PRO A 234 4.64 -21.18 -30.73
C PRO A 234 4.87 -20.57 -32.11
N GLY A 235 6.14 -20.33 -32.45
CA GLY A 235 6.53 -19.76 -33.72
C GLY A 235 6.52 -18.22 -33.75
N PRO A 236 6.42 -17.61 -34.95
CA PRO A 236 6.55 -16.17 -35.15
C PRO A 236 5.57 -15.30 -34.37
N THR A 237 4.42 -15.85 -33.99
CA THR A 237 3.41 -15.16 -33.19
C THR A 237 3.93 -14.70 -31.83
N ARG A 238 4.89 -15.42 -31.23
CA ARG A 238 5.52 -14.98 -29.97
C ARG A 238 6.34 -13.71 -30.15
N VAL A 239 7.04 -13.58 -31.28
CA VAL A 239 7.81 -12.37 -31.61
C VAL A 239 6.87 -11.17 -31.79
N ILE A 240 5.72 -11.37 -32.44
CA ILE A 240 4.68 -10.33 -32.54
C ILE A 240 4.22 -9.89 -31.14
N ALA A 241 3.90 -10.84 -30.26
CA ALA A 241 3.54 -10.54 -28.88
C ALA A 241 4.66 -9.77 -28.15
N ALA A 242 5.91 -10.19 -28.32
CA ALA A 242 7.08 -9.52 -27.76
C ALA A 242 7.16 -8.05 -28.23
N CYS A 243 6.99 -7.79 -29.52
CA CYS A 243 7.01 -6.44 -30.08
C CYS A 243 5.90 -5.57 -29.50
N PHE A 244 4.66 -6.08 -29.40
CA PHE A 244 3.55 -5.32 -28.79
C PHE A 244 3.83 -5.01 -27.31
N ILE A 245 4.34 -5.97 -26.55
CA ILE A 245 4.65 -5.80 -25.13
C ILE A 245 5.79 -4.79 -24.95
N ILE A 246 6.88 -4.94 -25.70
CA ILE A 246 8.04 -4.03 -25.62
C ILE A 246 7.63 -2.61 -26.06
N MET A 247 6.81 -2.48 -27.11
CA MET A 247 6.31 -1.17 -27.56
C MET A 247 5.40 -0.53 -26.51
N LEU A 248 4.52 -1.31 -25.86
CA LEU A 248 3.72 -0.83 -24.74
C LEU A 248 4.61 -0.34 -23.59
N MET A 249 5.57 -1.16 -23.15
CA MET A 249 6.50 -0.81 -22.06
C MET A 249 7.32 0.45 -22.41
N PHE A 250 7.83 0.55 -23.63
CA PHE A 250 8.55 1.71 -24.10
C PHE A 250 7.68 2.97 -24.11
N GLY A 251 6.45 2.87 -24.62
CA GLY A 251 5.48 3.98 -24.61
C GLY A 251 5.14 4.45 -23.20
N ILE A 252 4.87 3.52 -22.27
CA ILE A 252 4.62 3.85 -20.86
C ILE A 252 5.83 4.53 -20.24
N GLN A 253 7.04 3.98 -20.43
CA GLN A 253 8.29 4.53 -19.91
C GLN A 253 8.57 5.95 -20.42
N LEU A 254 8.26 6.21 -21.69
CA LEU A 254 8.42 7.52 -22.30
C LEU A 254 7.47 8.57 -21.71
N LEU A 255 6.25 8.16 -21.36
CA LEU A 255 5.19 9.05 -20.92
C LEU A 255 5.17 9.22 -19.39
N SER A 256 5.55 8.20 -18.62
CA SER A 256 5.43 8.18 -17.16
C SER A 256 6.54 7.36 -16.50
N ASN A 257 6.81 7.64 -15.23
CA ASN A 257 7.68 6.84 -14.40
C ASN A 257 6.89 5.86 -13.53
N PHE A 258 7.08 4.56 -13.81
CA PHE A 258 6.68 3.45 -12.95
C PHE A 258 7.94 2.72 -12.43
N GLY A 259 8.95 3.49 -12.05
CA GLY A 259 10.25 2.96 -11.65
C GLY A 259 10.91 2.10 -12.74
N PHE A 260 11.31 0.90 -12.36
CA PHE A 260 11.95 -0.08 -13.25
C PHE A 260 10.96 -1.08 -13.87
N PHE A 261 9.65 -0.87 -13.69
CA PHE A 261 8.60 -1.79 -14.14
C PHE A 261 8.66 -2.08 -15.64
N ASN A 262 8.69 -1.03 -16.46
CA ASN A 262 8.65 -1.17 -17.92
C ASN A 262 9.93 -1.83 -18.44
N LEU A 263 11.08 -1.45 -17.87
CA LEU A 263 12.37 -2.07 -18.18
C LEU A 263 12.35 -3.56 -17.86
N LEU A 264 11.94 -3.92 -16.64
CA LEU A 264 11.85 -5.32 -16.20
C LEU A 264 10.91 -6.12 -17.09
N THR A 265 9.71 -5.59 -17.39
CA THR A 265 8.73 -6.29 -18.24
C THR A 265 9.23 -6.45 -19.67
N ALA A 266 9.91 -5.46 -20.24
CA ALA A 266 10.55 -5.58 -21.55
C ALA A 266 11.68 -6.61 -21.56
N VAL A 267 12.46 -6.72 -20.47
CA VAL A 267 13.47 -7.76 -20.29
C VAL A 267 12.82 -9.15 -20.23
N LEU A 268 11.72 -9.30 -19.49
CA LEU A 268 10.99 -10.57 -19.44
C LEU A 268 10.42 -10.96 -20.81
N ALA A 269 9.98 -9.99 -21.62
CA ALA A 269 9.50 -10.22 -22.99
C ALA A 269 10.56 -10.81 -23.92
N ILE A 270 11.85 -10.76 -23.56
CA ILE A 270 12.93 -11.46 -24.28
C ILE A 270 12.63 -12.97 -24.36
N ALA A 271 12.00 -13.56 -23.33
CA ALA A 271 11.61 -14.97 -23.31
C ALA A 271 10.68 -15.40 -24.47
N LEU A 272 10.03 -14.44 -25.14
CA LEU A 272 9.13 -14.67 -26.26
C LEU A 272 9.88 -14.80 -27.60
N PHE A 273 11.15 -14.43 -27.66
CA PHE A 273 11.98 -14.67 -28.85
C PHE A 273 12.45 -16.12 -28.97
N ASP A 274 12.29 -16.92 -27.92
CA ASP A 274 12.37 -18.38 -28.00
C ASP A 274 11.05 -18.90 -28.61
N THR A 275 11.07 -19.07 -29.93
CA THR A 275 9.94 -19.51 -30.75
C THR A 275 9.74 -21.03 -30.74
N GLN A 276 10.70 -21.78 -30.19
CA GLN A 276 10.78 -23.24 -30.34
C GLN A 276 10.41 -24.01 -29.08
N SER A 277 10.70 -23.52 -27.86
CA SER A 277 10.40 -24.32 -26.66
C SER A 277 8.91 -24.47 -26.41
N LEU A 278 8.46 -25.70 -26.13
CA LEU A 278 7.08 -26.10 -25.92
C LEU A 278 6.93 -26.79 -24.57
N LEU A 279 5.86 -26.50 -23.82
CA LEU A 279 5.65 -27.15 -22.52
C LEU A 279 5.50 -28.67 -22.68
N TRP A 280 4.80 -29.12 -23.74
CA TRP A 280 4.42 -30.51 -23.93
C TRP A 280 5.54 -31.42 -24.44
N THR A 281 6.67 -30.88 -24.91
CA THR A 281 7.84 -31.70 -25.27
C THR A 281 8.50 -32.34 -24.05
N SER A 282 8.15 -31.89 -22.84
CA SER A 282 8.66 -32.41 -21.56
C SER A 282 7.56 -32.96 -20.65
N LEU A 283 6.33 -33.21 -21.14
CA LEU A 283 5.24 -33.78 -20.32
C LEU A 283 5.42 -35.27 -19.98
N ALA A 284 6.58 -35.86 -20.28
CA ALA A 284 6.91 -37.20 -19.81
C ALA A 284 7.04 -37.21 -18.27
N TRP A 285 6.87 -38.39 -17.67
CA TRP A 285 7.11 -38.55 -16.23
C TRP A 285 8.56 -38.20 -15.91
N PRO A 286 8.83 -37.40 -14.85
CA PRO A 286 10.18 -36.99 -14.50
C PRO A 286 11.06 -38.20 -14.27
N THR A 287 12.22 -38.21 -14.91
CA THR A 287 13.17 -39.32 -14.92
C THR A 287 14.21 -39.23 -13.81
N ASP A 288 14.39 -38.04 -13.24
CA ASP A 288 15.29 -37.78 -12.11
C ASP A 288 14.72 -36.78 -11.08
N ILE A 289 15.46 -36.60 -9.98
CA ILE A 289 15.04 -35.74 -8.86
C ILE A 289 15.03 -34.25 -9.20
N LEU A 290 15.88 -33.82 -10.13
CA LEU A 290 15.98 -32.42 -10.55
C LEU A 290 14.78 -32.07 -11.43
N GLU A 291 14.44 -32.93 -12.38
CA GLU A 291 13.25 -32.83 -13.21
C GLU A 291 11.97 -32.89 -12.38
N PHE A 292 11.90 -33.78 -11.38
CA PHE A 292 10.81 -33.82 -10.41
C PHE A 292 10.70 -32.51 -9.60
N GLY A 293 11.83 -31.95 -9.18
CA GLY A 293 11.88 -30.64 -8.52
C GLY A 293 11.36 -29.52 -9.41
N MET A 294 11.78 -29.45 -10.67
CA MET A 294 11.31 -28.46 -11.64
C MET A 294 9.83 -28.62 -11.97
N LEU A 295 9.32 -29.85 -12.09
CA LEU A 295 7.90 -30.12 -12.24
C LEU A 295 7.10 -29.62 -11.02
N SER A 296 7.63 -29.84 -9.81
CA SER A 296 7.00 -29.35 -8.58
C SER A 296 6.93 -27.82 -8.54
N VAL A 297 8.00 -27.13 -8.99
CA VAL A 297 8.01 -25.67 -9.14
C VAL A 297 6.98 -25.23 -10.18
N LEU A 298 6.92 -25.88 -11.34
CA LEU A 298 5.91 -25.60 -12.37
C LEU A 298 4.49 -25.72 -11.82
N LEU A 299 4.16 -26.85 -11.20
CA LEU A 299 2.84 -27.11 -10.65
C LEU A 299 2.48 -26.10 -9.56
N PHE A 300 3.42 -25.77 -8.68
CA PHE A 300 3.24 -24.74 -7.65
C PHE A 300 2.83 -23.40 -8.27
N TYR A 301 3.64 -22.89 -9.21
CA TYR A 301 3.39 -21.58 -9.81
C TYR A 301 2.12 -21.56 -10.65
N VAL A 302 1.82 -22.62 -11.40
CA VAL A 302 0.59 -22.71 -12.18
C VAL A 302 -0.63 -22.71 -11.27
N VAL A 303 -0.68 -23.61 -10.28
CA VAL A 303 -1.83 -23.75 -9.38
C VAL A 303 -2.06 -22.46 -8.62
N PHE A 304 -1.05 -21.96 -7.90
CA PHE A 304 -1.21 -20.76 -7.08
C PHE A 304 -1.30 -19.49 -7.93
N GLY A 305 -0.75 -19.50 -9.14
CA GLY A 305 -0.86 -18.39 -10.07
C GLY A 305 -2.28 -18.25 -10.60
N LEU A 306 -2.95 -19.36 -10.90
CA LEU A 306 -4.38 -19.38 -11.23
C LEU A 306 -5.24 -18.93 -10.05
N PHE A 307 -4.90 -19.33 -8.81
CA PHE A 307 -5.58 -18.83 -7.62
C PHE A 307 -5.38 -17.33 -7.41
N SER A 308 -4.23 -16.75 -7.78
CA SER A 308 -3.98 -15.32 -7.64
C SER A 308 -4.58 -14.47 -8.77
N LEU A 309 -4.91 -15.06 -9.92
CA LEU A 309 -5.42 -14.36 -11.10
C LEU A 309 -6.64 -13.48 -10.86
N PRO A 310 -7.63 -13.85 -10.03
CA PRO A 310 -8.76 -12.96 -9.74
C PRO A 310 -8.33 -11.69 -8.99
N PHE A 311 -7.28 -11.74 -8.19
CA PHE A 311 -6.93 -10.65 -7.28
C PHE A 311 -6.10 -9.55 -7.96
N ASN A 312 -6.14 -8.35 -7.38
CA ASN A 312 -5.38 -7.19 -7.84
C ASN A 312 -4.03 -7.12 -7.07
N THR A 313 -3.00 -6.44 -7.60
CA THR A 313 -1.68 -6.30 -6.96
C THR A 313 -1.78 -5.85 -5.52
N TRP A 314 -2.67 -4.91 -5.22
CA TRP A 314 -2.86 -4.41 -3.87
C TRP A 314 -3.22 -5.54 -2.89
N CYS A 315 -4.13 -6.45 -3.25
CA CYS A 315 -4.54 -7.53 -2.36
C CYS A 315 -3.63 -8.76 -2.40
N SER A 316 -2.49 -8.73 -3.12
CA SER A 316 -1.58 -9.88 -3.31
C SER A 316 -1.16 -10.56 -2.01
N PHE A 317 -1.08 -9.76 -0.93
CA PHE A 317 -0.52 -10.17 0.36
C PHE A 317 -1.57 -10.43 1.42
N THR A 318 -2.82 -10.02 1.19
CA THR A 318 -3.85 -9.97 2.23
C THR A 318 -5.06 -10.84 1.91
N TRP A 319 -5.31 -11.18 0.64
CA TRP A 319 -6.53 -11.89 0.25
C TRP A 319 -6.70 -13.24 0.94
N PHE A 320 -5.62 -13.99 1.15
CA PHE A 320 -5.67 -15.27 1.85
C PHE A 320 -5.92 -15.11 3.34
N HIS A 321 -5.84 -13.90 3.89
CA HIS A 321 -6.20 -13.57 5.26
C HIS A 321 -7.61 -13.01 5.41
N TRP A 322 -8.34 -12.83 4.31
CA TRP A 322 -9.72 -12.36 4.34
C TRP A 322 -10.63 -13.37 5.04
N PRO A 323 -11.73 -12.89 5.67
CA PRO A 323 -12.67 -13.77 6.35
C PRO A 323 -13.16 -14.84 5.39
N THR A 324 -13.58 -14.47 4.17
CA THR A 324 -14.02 -15.42 3.14
C THR A 324 -13.01 -16.55 2.89
N ALA A 325 -11.71 -16.28 2.98
CA ALA A 325 -10.65 -17.28 2.85
C ALA A 325 -10.40 -18.10 4.15
N ILE A 326 -10.59 -17.50 5.33
CA ILE A 326 -10.50 -18.18 6.64
C ILE A 326 -11.67 -19.15 6.83
N TRP A 327 -12.87 -18.75 6.41
CA TRP A 327 -14.13 -19.46 6.64
C TRP A 327 -14.41 -20.57 5.64
N LEU A 328 -13.49 -20.86 4.71
CA LEU A 328 -13.65 -21.94 3.73
C LEU A 328 -13.82 -23.30 4.43
N LYS A 329 -15.06 -23.83 4.39
CA LYS A 329 -15.44 -25.11 5.01
C LYS A 329 -14.96 -26.35 4.26
N GLY A 330 -14.45 -26.19 3.03
CA GLY A 330 -13.93 -27.29 2.20
C GLY A 330 -12.45 -27.60 2.46
N HIS A 331 -12.13 -28.85 2.79
CA HIS A 331 -10.74 -29.29 3.03
C HIS A 331 -9.80 -29.05 1.83
N TRP A 332 -10.32 -29.14 0.61
CA TRP A 332 -9.55 -28.99 -0.63
C TRP A 332 -9.15 -27.53 -0.94
N LEU A 333 -9.91 -26.53 -0.46
CA LEU A 333 -9.53 -25.11 -0.56
C LEU A 333 -8.75 -24.61 0.66
N ARG A 334 -9.01 -25.18 1.84
CA ARG A 334 -8.36 -24.79 3.09
C ARG A 334 -6.85 -25.01 3.07
N LEU A 335 -6.39 -26.14 2.52
CA LEU A 335 -4.97 -26.46 2.44
C LEU A 335 -4.20 -25.46 1.54
N PRO A 336 -4.59 -25.21 0.27
CA PRO A 336 -3.97 -24.19 -0.56
C PRO A 336 -3.92 -22.80 0.08
N VAL A 337 -5.02 -22.34 0.69
CA VAL A 337 -5.07 -21.03 1.36
C VAL A 337 -4.15 -20.97 2.58
N ALA A 338 -4.10 -22.04 3.39
CA ALA A 338 -3.18 -22.13 4.52
C ALA A 338 -1.72 -22.15 4.04
N SER A 339 -1.41 -22.85 2.96
CA SER A 339 -0.08 -22.84 2.34
C SER A 339 0.30 -21.43 1.86
N MET A 340 -0.60 -20.71 1.20
CA MET A 340 -0.35 -19.33 0.77
C MET A 340 -0.04 -18.39 1.94
N ARG A 341 -0.73 -18.53 3.09
CA ARG A 341 -0.43 -17.73 4.31
C ARG A 341 0.98 -17.93 4.87
N GLU A 342 1.53 -19.13 4.72
CA GLU A 342 2.88 -19.42 5.20
C GLU A 342 3.93 -19.03 4.16
N LEU A 343 3.64 -19.29 2.88
CA LEU A 343 4.56 -19.09 1.77
C LEU A 343 4.64 -17.63 1.29
N SER A 344 3.62 -16.81 1.53
CA SER A 344 3.59 -15.40 1.13
C SER A 344 4.71 -14.56 1.75
N ARG A 345 5.23 -14.98 2.91
CA ARG A 345 6.38 -14.35 3.62
C ARG A 345 7.67 -14.38 2.81
N TRP A 346 7.75 -15.30 1.86
CA TRP A 346 8.86 -15.45 0.93
C TRP A 346 8.57 -14.78 -0.42
N ARG A 347 7.47 -14.05 -0.59
CA ARG A 347 7.18 -13.32 -1.84
C ARG A 347 7.26 -14.23 -3.08
N LEU A 348 6.77 -15.47 -2.96
CA LEU A 348 6.91 -16.48 -4.03
C LEU A 348 5.94 -16.24 -5.19
N ILE A 349 4.75 -15.71 -4.89
CA ILE A 349 3.70 -15.53 -5.90
C ILE A 349 2.81 -14.36 -5.56
N HIS A 350 2.50 -13.56 -6.58
CA HIS A 350 1.73 -12.33 -6.41
C HIS A 350 0.52 -12.30 -7.34
N ALA A 351 -0.37 -11.34 -7.08
CA ALA A 351 -1.45 -10.98 -7.97
C ALA A 351 -1.05 -9.71 -8.76
N TYR A 352 -1.60 -9.57 -9.96
CA TYR A 352 -1.31 -8.41 -10.82
C TYR A 352 -2.59 -7.72 -11.27
N GLY A 353 -2.54 -6.39 -11.30
CA GLY A 353 -3.63 -5.49 -11.68
C GLY A 353 -3.63 -4.29 -10.77
N VAL A 354 -3.99 -3.09 -11.25
CA VAL A 354 -4.04 -1.85 -10.43
C VAL A 354 -5.11 -0.89 -10.94
N PHE A 355 -5.38 -0.87 -12.26
CA PHE A 355 -6.14 0.21 -12.88
C PHE A 355 -7.65 -0.02 -12.93
N PRO A 356 -8.46 1.01 -12.65
CA PRO A 356 -9.91 0.96 -12.72
C PRO A 356 -10.43 0.98 -14.16
N VAL A 357 -11.73 0.69 -14.31
CA VAL A 357 -12.47 0.71 -15.60
C VAL A 357 -12.60 2.14 -16.15
N LYS A 358 -12.90 3.12 -15.28
CA LYS A 358 -13.17 4.50 -15.66
C LYS A 358 -11.93 5.38 -15.48
N SER A 359 -11.78 6.39 -16.33
CA SER A 359 -10.73 7.40 -16.17
C SER A 359 -10.98 8.24 -14.92
N GLN A 360 -9.91 8.70 -14.29
CA GLN A 360 -10.00 9.75 -13.27
C GLN A 360 -10.21 11.13 -13.94
N PRO A 361 -10.72 12.15 -13.21
CA PRO A 361 -10.81 13.52 -13.69
C PRO A 361 -9.42 14.09 -14.06
N PRO A 362 -9.31 15.10 -14.93
CA PRO A 362 -8.04 15.68 -15.38
C PRO A 362 -7.40 16.62 -14.35
N MET A 363 -7.33 16.19 -13.09
CA MET A 363 -6.69 16.90 -11.98
C MET A 363 -5.83 15.93 -11.17
N LYS A 364 -4.79 16.44 -10.53
CA LYS A 364 -3.87 15.61 -9.74
C LYS A 364 -3.84 16.07 -8.28
N LEU A 365 -4.06 15.15 -7.35
CA LEU A 365 -3.87 15.40 -5.92
C LEU A 365 -2.39 15.44 -5.55
N VAL A 366 -2.00 16.45 -4.78
CA VAL A 366 -0.61 16.76 -4.45
C VAL A 366 -0.51 17.25 -3.00
N PRO A 367 0.16 16.50 -2.11
CA PRO A 367 0.51 16.98 -0.78
C PRO A 367 1.67 17.99 -0.87
N ILE A 368 1.55 19.13 -0.19
CA ILE A 368 2.60 20.15 -0.12
C ILE A 368 3.03 20.31 1.33
N ILE A 369 4.32 20.11 1.61
CA ILE A 369 4.90 20.33 2.94
C ILE A 369 5.43 21.77 3.01
N GLU A 370 5.03 22.50 4.04
CA GLU A 370 5.44 23.89 4.25
C GLU A 370 5.89 24.10 5.69
N GLY A 371 6.93 24.92 5.87
CA GLY A 371 7.42 25.33 7.19
C GLY A 371 7.29 26.84 7.41
N SER A 372 7.29 27.27 8.67
CA SER A 372 7.23 28.68 9.05
C SER A 372 7.94 28.96 10.37
N MET A 373 8.45 30.18 10.53
CA MET A 373 9.06 30.68 11.78
C MET A 373 8.07 31.46 12.66
N ASP A 374 7.04 32.04 12.07
CA ASP A 374 6.06 32.93 12.72
C ASP A 374 4.64 32.35 12.71
N GLY A 375 4.35 31.38 11.84
CA GLY A 375 3.03 30.80 11.62
C GLY A 375 2.20 31.55 10.56
N GLU A 376 2.73 32.65 10.01
CA GLU A 376 2.08 33.52 9.03
C GLU A 376 2.71 33.36 7.64
N ASN A 377 4.04 33.40 7.57
CA ASN A 377 4.81 33.26 6.34
C ASN A 377 5.24 31.81 6.16
N TRP A 378 4.73 31.15 5.12
CA TRP A 378 4.94 29.72 4.86
C TRP A 378 5.86 29.52 3.66
N GLU A 379 6.89 28.70 3.83
CA GLU A 379 7.84 28.34 2.77
C GLU A 379 7.76 26.83 2.45
N THR A 380 7.65 26.52 1.17
CA THR A 380 7.47 25.15 0.69
C THR A 380 8.77 24.36 0.63
N TYR A 381 8.73 23.11 1.12
CA TYR A 381 9.76 22.10 0.85
C TYR A 381 9.54 21.52 -0.55
N GLU A 382 10.46 21.78 -1.49
CA GLU A 382 10.30 21.31 -2.88
C GLU A 382 10.77 19.86 -3.02
N PHE A 383 9.86 18.95 -3.40
CA PHE A 383 10.22 17.56 -3.72
C PHE A 383 11.09 17.49 -5.00
N LYS A 384 11.84 16.39 -5.15
CA LYS A 384 12.76 16.23 -6.29
C LYS A 384 12.05 15.99 -7.62
N TYR A 385 10.99 15.19 -7.60
CA TYR A 385 10.33 14.71 -8.81
C TYR A 385 8.81 14.88 -8.78
N THR A 386 8.16 14.72 -7.62
CA THR A 386 6.72 15.01 -7.48
C THR A 386 6.45 16.51 -7.41
N LEU A 387 5.23 16.90 -7.77
CA LEU A 387 4.84 18.30 -7.82
C LEU A 387 4.88 18.94 -6.43
N SER A 388 5.29 20.20 -6.35
CA SER A 388 5.26 20.99 -5.08
C SER A 388 5.00 22.48 -5.29
N LYS A 389 5.13 22.97 -6.54
CA LYS A 389 4.96 24.38 -6.93
C LYS A 389 4.38 24.42 -8.35
N GLU A 390 3.70 25.51 -8.70
CA GLU A 390 3.04 25.71 -10.01
C GLU A 390 4.00 25.63 -11.21
N HIS A 391 5.24 26.08 -11.02
CA HIS A 391 6.26 26.09 -12.07
C HIS A 391 7.13 24.82 -12.09
N HIS A 392 6.80 23.80 -11.29
CA HIS A 392 7.55 22.56 -11.29
C HIS A 392 7.33 21.84 -12.63
N ARG A 393 8.39 21.81 -13.44
CA ARG A 393 8.43 21.06 -14.70
C ARG A 393 8.62 19.57 -14.44
N TRP A 394 7.76 18.76 -15.04
CA TRP A 394 7.93 17.31 -15.08
C TRP A 394 9.32 16.92 -15.60
N LYS A 395 9.84 15.80 -15.10
CA LYS A 395 11.18 15.30 -15.44
C LYS A 395 11.10 13.89 -16.00
N PHE A 396 12.04 13.56 -16.88
CA PHE A 396 12.25 12.17 -17.25
C PHE A 396 13.03 11.47 -16.15
N VAL A 397 12.37 10.62 -15.36
CA VAL A 397 12.95 9.96 -14.18
C VAL A 397 13.24 8.48 -14.44
N ALA A 398 12.45 7.86 -15.30
CA ALA A 398 12.49 6.42 -15.50
C ALA A 398 13.84 6.00 -16.13
N PRO A 399 14.45 4.86 -15.74
CA PRO A 399 13.93 3.78 -14.89
C PRO A 399 14.24 3.92 -13.39
N TYR A 400 14.73 5.07 -12.92
CA TYR A 400 14.92 5.29 -11.49
C TYR A 400 13.56 5.28 -10.77
N HIS A 401 13.46 4.58 -9.64
CA HIS A 401 12.27 4.58 -8.79
C HIS A 401 12.50 5.48 -7.55
N PRO A 402 12.06 6.75 -7.58
CA PRO A 402 12.07 7.60 -6.38
C PRO A 402 10.95 7.15 -5.46
N ARG A 403 11.27 6.26 -4.52
CA ARG A 403 10.28 5.63 -3.63
C ARG A 403 9.48 6.66 -2.85
N LEU A 404 10.15 7.70 -2.32
CA LEU A 404 9.43 8.74 -1.59
C LEU A 404 8.40 9.45 -2.47
N ASP A 405 8.81 9.97 -3.64
CA ASP A 405 7.90 10.73 -4.50
C ASP A 405 6.70 9.88 -4.95
N HIS A 406 6.90 8.56 -5.15
CA HIS A 406 5.79 7.61 -5.35
C HIS A 406 4.95 7.42 -4.08
N PHE A 407 5.54 7.29 -2.90
CA PHE A 407 4.79 7.20 -1.64
C PHE A 407 3.95 8.44 -1.40
N VAL A 408 4.47 9.65 -1.61
CA VAL A 408 3.73 10.92 -1.48
C VAL A 408 2.52 10.94 -2.40
N PHE A 409 2.65 10.41 -3.63
CA PHE A 409 1.52 10.28 -4.54
C PHE A 409 0.41 9.38 -3.96
N TYR A 410 0.75 8.19 -3.45
CA TYR A 410 -0.25 7.29 -2.84
C TYR A 410 -0.78 7.80 -1.50
N ASP A 411 0.01 8.57 -0.76
CA ASP A 411 -0.38 9.22 0.49
C ASP A 411 -1.42 10.33 0.24
N ALA A 412 -1.41 11.00 -0.91
CA ALA A 412 -2.48 11.91 -1.33
C ALA A 412 -3.84 11.20 -1.51
N PHE A 413 -3.83 9.92 -1.87
CA PHE A 413 -5.02 9.06 -1.88
C PHE A 413 -5.21 8.34 -0.55
N ALA A 414 -4.56 8.84 0.51
CA ALA A 414 -4.04 8.09 1.65
C ALA A 414 -4.30 6.59 1.58
N ILE A 415 -3.45 5.99 0.78
CA ILE A 415 -3.10 4.59 0.77
C ILE A 415 -1.81 4.56 1.59
N ASN A 416 -1.96 4.51 2.92
CA ASN A 416 -0.85 4.60 3.87
C ASN A 416 -1.15 3.84 5.16
N ASN A 417 -0.11 3.62 5.96
CA ASN A 417 -0.14 2.77 7.14
C ASN A 417 -0.89 3.33 8.37
N THR A 418 -1.58 4.47 8.27
CA THR A 418 -2.37 5.02 9.39
C THR A 418 -3.85 4.75 9.28
N ASN A 419 -4.27 4.02 8.25
CA ASN A 419 -5.64 4.12 7.76
C ASN A 419 -6.15 2.76 7.22
N PHE A 420 -7.46 2.50 7.34
CA PHE A 420 -8.05 1.21 6.98
C PHE A 420 -8.02 0.84 5.47
N ASN A 421 -7.72 1.77 4.55
CA ASN A 421 -7.55 1.40 3.14
C ASN A 421 -6.26 0.59 2.96
N TRP A 422 -5.16 0.97 3.63
CA TRP A 422 -3.92 0.18 3.55
C TRP A 422 -4.05 -1.17 4.25
N SER A 423 -4.85 -1.27 5.32
CA SER A 423 -5.13 -2.56 5.97
C SER A 423 -5.87 -3.53 5.08
N THR A 424 -6.61 -3.02 4.10
CA THR A 424 -7.43 -3.83 3.22
C THR A 424 -6.69 -4.22 1.94
N VAL A 425 -5.73 -3.39 1.51
CA VAL A 425 -5.10 -3.47 0.19
C VAL A 425 -3.56 -3.43 0.20
N GLY A 426 -2.88 -3.44 1.35
CA GLY A 426 -1.48 -2.98 1.41
C GLY A 426 -0.45 -3.92 2.01
N SER A 427 -0.73 -4.56 3.16
CA SER A 427 0.38 -5.16 3.93
C SER A 427 -0.03 -6.32 4.82
N SER A 428 0.64 -7.47 4.66
CA SER A 428 0.62 -8.60 5.60
C SER A 428 1.52 -8.37 6.81
N ILE A 429 2.03 -7.14 7.00
CA ILE A 429 2.98 -6.75 8.04
C ILE A 429 2.22 -6.01 9.15
N PRO A 430 1.96 -6.64 10.31
CA PRO A 430 1.16 -6.04 11.39
C PRO A 430 1.84 -4.88 12.09
N THR A 431 3.17 -4.79 11.97
CA THR A 431 3.96 -3.69 12.53
C THR A 431 4.10 -2.51 11.59
N ASP A 432 3.53 -2.59 10.39
CA ASP A 432 3.53 -1.48 9.45
C ASP A 432 2.53 -0.41 9.90
N TYR A 433 1.44 -0.80 10.57
CA TYR A 433 0.43 0.12 11.10
C TYR A 433 0.98 1.04 12.17
N ALA A 434 0.72 2.34 12.01
CA ALA A 434 1.24 3.38 12.90
C ALA A 434 0.21 4.48 13.13
N LYS A 435 0.36 5.23 14.23
CA LYS A 435 -0.51 6.38 14.57
C LYS A 435 -0.25 7.53 13.61
N ARG A 436 1.00 7.58 13.16
CA ARG A 436 1.61 8.62 12.36
C ARG A 436 2.17 7.94 11.12
N GLY A 437 1.84 8.50 9.96
CA GLY A 437 2.16 7.95 8.66
C GLY A 437 3.55 8.33 8.21
N GLY A 438 3.85 7.93 7.00
CA GLY A 438 5.09 8.26 6.34
C GLY A 438 5.44 9.75 6.30
N LEU A 439 4.47 10.59 5.92
CA LEU A 439 4.64 12.05 5.88
C LEU A 439 4.92 12.63 7.27
N ASP A 440 4.29 12.11 8.31
CA ASP A 440 4.52 12.59 9.69
C ASP A 440 5.93 12.30 10.17
N CYS A 441 6.48 11.15 9.77
CA CYS A 441 7.86 10.79 10.07
C CYS A 441 8.84 11.77 9.40
N ILE A 442 8.52 12.21 8.18
CA ILE A 442 9.31 13.22 7.47
C ILE A 442 9.20 14.57 8.19
N ILE A 443 7.99 15.01 8.55
CA ILE A 443 7.75 16.24 9.31
C ILE A 443 8.55 16.23 10.61
N TYR A 444 8.49 15.14 11.37
CA TYR A 444 9.26 14.97 12.59
C TYR A 444 10.77 15.10 12.35
N SER A 445 11.27 14.46 11.30
CA SER A 445 12.68 14.54 10.94
C SER A 445 13.11 15.94 10.52
N LEU A 446 12.25 16.70 9.85
CA LEU A 446 12.47 18.11 9.53
C LEU A 446 12.51 18.97 10.80
N PHE A 447 11.60 18.74 11.76
CA PHE A 447 11.62 19.41 13.06
C PHE A 447 12.87 19.11 13.88
N LYS A 448 13.33 17.85 13.89
CA LYS A 448 14.58 17.44 14.54
C LYS A 448 15.83 17.86 13.77
N HIS A 449 15.67 18.59 12.67
CA HIS A 449 16.75 19.03 11.80
C HIS A 449 17.64 17.87 11.32
N SER A 450 17.03 16.70 11.12
CA SER A 450 17.73 15.49 10.74
C SER A 450 18.08 15.51 9.26
N THR A 451 19.37 15.45 8.97
CA THR A 451 19.88 15.35 7.58
C THR A 451 19.49 14.04 6.87
N SER A 452 18.85 13.11 7.57
CA SER A 452 18.42 11.82 7.01
C SER A 452 17.41 11.99 5.87
N VAL A 453 16.50 12.95 6.00
CA VAL A 453 15.45 13.21 5.00
C VAL A 453 15.77 14.39 4.06
N HIS A 454 16.83 15.16 4.34
CA HIS A 454 17.20 16.30 3.48
C HIS A 454 17.49 15.88 2.04
N GLY A 455 18.09 14.70 1.86
CA GLY A 455 18.34 14.12 0.54
C GLY A 455 17.07 13.79 -0.27
N LEU A 456 15.89 13.95 0.30
CA LEU A 456 14.61 13.72 -0.37
C LEU A 456 14.08 14.98 -1.09
N PHE A 457 14.51 16.15 -0.63
CA PHE A 457 14.06 17.44 -1.17
C PHE A 457 15.07 17.99 -2.16
N ARG A 458 14.58 18.76 -3.12
CA ARG A 458 15.39 19.58 -4.02
C ARG A 458 15.75 20.90 -3.36
N GLU A 459 14.76 21.54 -2.72
CA GLU A 459 14.93 22.78 -1.97
C GLU A 459 14.44 22.59 -0.55
N ILE A 460 15.24 23.09 0.40
CA ILE A 460 14.95 23.05 1.83
C ILE A 460 15.04 24.49 2.30
N PRO A 461 13.92 25.14 2.66
CA PRO A 461 13.93 26.54 3.10
C PRO A 461 14.67 26.71 4.44
N PHE A 462 14.47 25.77 5.37
CA PHE A 462 14.98 25.83 6.74
C PHE A 462 16.28 25.02 6.94
N LYS A 463 17.32 25.30 6.15
CA LYS A 463 18.60 24.55 6.19
C LYS A 463 19.43 24.79 7.45
N GLU A 464 19.48 26.02 7.94
CA GLU A 464 20.35 26.38 9.06
C GLU A 464 19.70 26.13 10.42
N LYS A 465 18.39 26.36 10.51
CA LYS A 465 17.59 26.16 11.73
C LYS A 465 16.26 25.52 11.34
N PRO A 466 15.74 24.56 12.12
CA PRO A 466 14.44 23.97 11.84
C PRO A 466 13.32 25.02 11.98
N PRO A 467 12.22 24.88 11.22
CA PRO A 467 11.07 25.77 11.37
C PRO A 467 10.42 25.59 12.75
N LYS A 468 9.71 26.61 13.21
CA LYS A 468 8.87 26.50 14.42
C LYS A 468 7.54 25.80 14.14
N TRP A 469 7.05 25.93 12.91
CA TRP A 469 5.79 25.40 12.46
C TRP A 469 5.97 24.58 11.18
N ILE A 470 5.26 23.46 11.05
CA ILE A 470 5.14 22.70 9.80
C ILE A 470 3.68 22.32 9.57
N ARG A 471 3.22 22.42 8.32
CA ARG A 471 1.90 21.97 7.87
C ARG A 471 2.02 21.14 6.59
N VAL A 472 0.96 20.40 6.27
CA VAL A 472 0.80 19.76 4.95
C VAL A 472 -0.52 20.19 4.33
N GLY A 473 -0.47 20.88 3.20
CA GLY A 473 -1.65 21.19 2.39
C GLY A 473 -1.97 20.04 1.43
N LEU A 474 -3.25 19.68 1.27
CA LEU A 474 -3.71 18.85 0.16
C LEU A 474 -4.15 19.81 -0.96
N THR A 475 -3.41 19.81 -2.05
CA THR A 475 -3.73 20.61 -3.23
C THR A 475 -4.18 19.72 -4.37
N TYR A 476 -5.00 20.27 -5.27
CA TYR A 476 -5.18 19.69 -6.59
C TYR A 476 -4.53 20.57 -7.65
N ALA A 477 -3.87 19.93 -8.59
CA ALA A 477 -3.21 20.56 -9.72
C ALA A 477 -4.03 20.34 -10.98
N ILE A 478 -4.41 21.43 -11.66
CA ILE A 478 -5.02 21.39 -12.98
C ILE A 478 -3.97 21.82 -14.00
N PRO A 479 -3.59 20.96 -14.96
CA PRO A 479 -2.66 21.34 -16.01
C PRO A 479 -3.23 22.47 -16.87
N ASN A 480 -2.43 23.53 -17.07
CA ASN A 480 -2.74 24.56 -18.04
C ASN A 480 -2.16 24.16 -19.41
N PRO A 481 -3.02 23.83 -20.41
CA PRO A 481 -2.56 23.37 -21.71
C PRO A 481 -1.87 24.46 -22.55
N GLU A 482 -2.04 25.75 -22.25
CA GLU A 482 -1.49 26.83 -23.07
C GLU A 482 0.00 27.10 -22.78
N ASN A 483 0.40 27.04 -21.51
CA ASN A 483 1.73 27.46 -21.08
C ASN A 483 2.57 26.36 -20.38
N ASN A 484 2.09 25.12 -20.36
CA ASN A 484 2.71 23.98 -19.66
C ASN A 484 2.96 24.23 -18.16
N GLN A 485 2.20 25.14 -17.54
CA GLN A 485 2.16 25.32 -16.09
C GLN A 485 1.00 24.51 -15.51
N GLN A 486 0.88 24.52 -14.19
CA GLN A 486 -0.24 23.92 -13.48
C GLN A 486 -0.74 24.94 -12.47
N HIS A 487 -2.05 25.08 -12.39
CA HIS A 487 -2.67 25.88 -11.33
C HIS A 487 -2.84 24.98 -10.12
N LEU A 488 -2.28 25.41 -8.99
CA LEU A 488 -2.42 24.70 -7.72
C LEU A 488 -3.54 25.35 -6.92
N TYR A 489 -4.55 24.55 -6.62
CA TYR A 489 -5.65 24.97 -5.76
C TYR A 489 -5.54 24.23 -4.45
N LEU A 490 -5.58 24.97 -3.34
CA LEU A 490 -5.68 24.36 -2.03
C LEU A 490 -7.07 23.74 -1.90
N ALA A 491 -7.11 22.40 -1.84
CA ALA A 491 -8.33 21.65 -1.64
C ALA A 491 -8.69 21.64 -0.15
N ASP A 492 -7.69 21.34 0.69
CA ASP A 492 -7.81 21.22 2.14
C ASP A 492 -6.41 21.24 2.79
N VAL A 493 -6.34 21.23 4.13
CA VAL A 493 -5.10 21.08 4.89
C VAL A 493 -4.97 19.64 5.38
N HIS A 494 -4.16 18.81 4.70
CA HIS A 494 -3.90 17.42 5.06
C HIS A 494 -3.37 17.27 6.50
N ARG A 495 -2.48 18.16 6.95
CA ARG A 495 -2.02 18.29 8.34
C ARG A 495 -2.03 19.74 8.80
N LEU A 496 -2.72 20.01 9.90
CA LEU A 496 -2.79 21.34 10.53
C LEU A 496 -1.40 21.86 10.92
N PRO A 497 -1.19 23.20 10.99
CA PRO A 497 0.02 23.80 11.54
C PRO A 497 0.38 23.21 12.91
N SER A 498 1.49 22.49 12.96
CA SER A 498 2.00 21.86 14.18
C SER A 498 3.21 22.62 14.71
N GLN A 499 3.31 22.82 16.04
CA GLN A 499 4.54 23.31 16.69
C GLN A 499 5.37 22.14 17.21
N ILE A 500 6.66 22.39 17.44
CA ILE A 500 7.48 21.53 18.31
C ILE A 500 6.89 21.58 19.72
N VAL A 501 6.05 20.60 20.06
CA VAL A 501 5.82 20.25 21.46
C VAL A 501 7.12 19.62 21.95
N SER A 502 7.57 19.99 23.15
CA SER A 502 8.78 19.43 23.80
C SER A 502 8.80 17.89 23.85
N LYS A 503 7.63 17.26 23.65
CA LYS A 503 7.45 15.85 23.35
C LYS A 503 6.58 15.69 22.09
N PHE A 504 7.14 15.89 20.89
CA PHE A 504 6.55 15.26 19.71
C PHE A 504 6.69 13.76 19.94
N ASP A 505 5.64 13.15 20.50
CA ASP A 505 5.63 11.74 20.83
C ASP A 505 5.53 11.00 19.51
N LEU A 506 6.67 10.48 19.07
CA LEU A 506 6.73 9.66 17.89
C LEU A 506 5.96 8.35 18.07
N ASP A 507 5.35 8.07 19.23
CA ASP A 507 4.70 6.81 19.62
C ASP A 507 4.12 6.07 18.41
N ARG A 508 5.02 5.31 17.76
CA ARG A 508 4.74 4.50 16.60
C ARG A 508 4.15 3.18 17.06
N ASP A 509 4.24 2.88 18.36
CA ASP A 509 3.61 1.74 19.00
C ASP A 509 2.09 1.98 19.00
N VAL A 510 1.46 1.73 17.87
CA VAL A 510 0.02 1.58 17.84
C VAL A 510 -0.32 0.15 18.19
N PRO A 511 -1.17 -0.06 19.21
CA PRO A 511 -1.82 -1.33 19.39
C PRO A 511 -2.61 -1.68 18.11
N PRO A 512 -2.68 -2.95 17.72
CA PRO A 512 -3.35 -3.37 16.49
C PRO A 512 -4.80 -2.88 16.47
N GLU A 513 -5.20 -2.34 15.33
CA GLU A 513 -6.58 -1.94 15.08
C GLU A 513 -7.43 -3.19 14.80
N LEU A 514 -8.52 -3.35 15.54
CA LEU A 514 -9.41 -4.53 15.39
C LEU A 514 -10.21 -4.54 14.09
N TYR A 515 -10.34 -3.41 13.40
CA TYR A 515 -10.93 -3.37 12.07
C TYR A 515 -9.98 -3.91 11.00
N HIS A 516 -8.70 -4.18 11.33
CA HIS A 516 -7.78 -4.87 10.44
C HIS A 516 -7.77 -6.37 10.76
N TRP A 517 -8.23 -7.17 9.78
CA TRP A 517 -8.29 -8.63 9.91
C TRP A 517 -6.93 -9.25 10.32
N ASP A 518 -5.83 -8.88 9.68
CA ASP A 518 -4.51 -9.43 10.00
C ASP A 518 -4.00 -8.94 11.35
N ALA A 519 -4.07 -7.65 11.63
CA ALA A 519 -3.56 -7.13 12.90
C ALA A 519 -4.19 -7.84 14.11
N HIS A 520 -5.49 -8.16 14.05
CA HIS A 520 -6.17 -8.95 15.06
C HIS A 520 -5.62 -10.38 15.17
N PHE A 521 -5.55 -11.15 14.07
CA PHE A 521 -5.01 -12.53 14.09
C PHE A 521 -3.57 -12.61 14.51
N TRP A 522 -2.75 -11.69 14.02
CA TRP A 522 -1.34 -11.63 14.36
C TRP A 522 -1.14 -11.36 15.84
N ARG A 523 -1.93 -10.47 16.43
CA ARG A 523 -1.82 -10.18 17.86
C ARG A 523 -2.40 -11.24 18.74
N MET A 524 -3.45 -11.96 18.33
CA MET A 524 -3.87 -13.19 19.01
C MET A 524 -2.75 -14.25 19.11
N ARG A 525 -1.81 -14.26 18.16
CA ARG A 525 -0.63 -15.14 18.17
C ARG A 525 0.55 -14.59 18.99
N SER A 526 0.49 -13.35 19.44
CA SER A 526 1.56 -12.71 20.21
C SER A 526 1.63 -13.27 21.64
N LYS A 527 2.81 -13.19 22.26
CA LYS A 527 3.01 -13.62 23.65
C LYS A 527 2.06 -12.91 24.63
N LYS A 528 1.73 -11.63 24.39
CA LYS A 528 0.80 -10.86 25.25
C LYS A 528 -0.63 -11.38 25.15
N ALA A 529 -1.15 -11.60 23.95
CA ALA A 529 -2.52 -12.10 23.80
C ALA A 529 -2.69 -13.53 24.31
N VAL A 530 -1.65 -14.37 24.25
CA VAL A 530 -1.67 -15.69 24.89
C VAL A 530 -1.93 -15.57 26.41
N ARG A 531 -1.36 -14.55 27.07
CA ARG A 531 -1.66 -14.27 28.49
C ARG A 531 -3.10 -13.78 28.66
N TRP A 532 -3.54 -12.86 27.81
CA TRP A 532 -4.89 -12.30 27.87
C TRP A 532 -6.01 -13.26 27.45
N LYS A 533 -5.69 -14.38 26.82
CA LYS A 533 -6.66 -15.45 26.56
C LYS A 533 -7.27 -16.00 27.85
N ALA A 534 -6.52 -16.02 28.95
CA ALA A 534 -7.08 -16.36 30.26
C ALA A 534 -8.11 -15.30 30.72
N LEU A 535 -7.77 -14.01 30.60
CA LEU A 535 -8.67 -12.89 30.93
C LEU A 535 -9.96 -12.91 30.11
N SER A 536 -9.92 -13.36 28.85
CA SER A 536 -11.13 -13.46 28.02
C SER A 536 -12.19 -14.41 28.58
N LYS A 537 -11.79 -15.30 29.51
CA LYS A 537 -12.66 -16.26 30.20
C LYS A 537 -13.06 -15.82 31.61
N ALA A 538 -12.65 -14.64 32.07
CA ALA A 538 -13.05 -14.10 33.36
C ALA A 538 -14.58 -13.98 33.47
N GLU A 539 -15.08 -14.06 34.71
CA GLU A 539 -16.51 -14.03 35.02
C GLU A 539 -17.08 -12.61 34.91
N SER A 540 -16.29 -11.59 35.22
CA SER A 540 -16.71 -10.18 35.17
C SER A 540 -15.78 -9.33 34.31
N VAL A 541 -16.33 -8.30 33.68
CA VAL A 541 -15.51 -7.33 32.94
C VAL A 541 -14.70 -6.42 33.88
N ALA A 542 -15.15 -6.21 35.11
CA ALA A 542 -14.42 -5.45 36.12
C ALA A 542 -13.06 -6.09 36.46
N GLU A 543 -13.02 -7.42 36.59
CA GLU A 543 -11.78 -8.19 36.79
C GLU A 543 -10.82 -8.00 35.59
N VAL A 544 -11.36 -8.09 34.37
CA VAL A 544 -10.58 -7.87 33.13
C VAL A 544 -9.98 -6.47 33.11
N CYS A 545 -10.77 -5.44 33.40
CA CYS A 545 -10.33 -4.05 33.47
C CYS A 545 -9.23 -3.87 34.52
N PHE A 546 -9.37 -4.47 35.69
CA PHE A 546 -8.39 -4.40 36.77
C PHE A 546 -7.05 -5.04 36.37
N GLU A 547 -7.06 -6.28 35.90
CA GLU A 547 -5.84 -6.98 35.52
C GLU A 547 -5.17 -6.33 34.29
N LEU A 548 -5.94 -5.80 33.34
CA LEU A 548 -5.37 -5.05 32.22
C LEU A 548 -4.68 -3.75 32.67
N ARG A 549 -5.26 -3.00 33.61
CA ARG A 549 -4.61 -1.80 34.17
C ARG A 549 -3.27 -2.17 34.81
N LYS A 550 -3.25 -3.23 35.61
CA LYS A 550 -2.05 -3.77 36.26
C LYS A 550 -1.00 -4.22 35.24
N ASP A 551 -1.39 -5.01 34.25
CA ASP A 551 -0.51 -5.51 33.17
C ASP A 551 0.14 -4.37 32.37
N LEU A 552 -0.60 -3.28 32.17
CA LEU A 552 -0.14 -2.11 31.42
C LEU A 552 0.61 -1.08 32.29
N GLY A 553 0.63 -1.27 33.62
CA GLY A 553 1.22 -0.35 34.58
C GLY A 553 0.47 0.98 34.67
N LEU A 554 -0.85 0.96 34.55
CA LEU A 554 -1.70 2.15 34.53
C LEU A 554 -2.35 2.38 35.90
N THR A 555 -2.16 3.57 36.46
CA THR A 555 -2.70 3.94 37.79
C THR A 555 -3.76 5.04 37.74
N GLU A 556 -3.77 5.88 36.71
CA GLU A 556 -4.62 7.08 36.61
C GLU A 556 -5.23 7.23 35.21
N ILE A 557 -6.21 6.39 34.88
CA ILE A 557 -7.03 6.55 33.67
C ILE A 557 -8.51 6.75 34.03
N PRO A 558 -9.25 7.62 33.30
CA PRO A 558 -10.68 7.80 33.52
C PRO A 558 -11.47 6.51 33.33
N ASP A 559 -12.57 6.37 34.08
CA ASP A 559 -13.45 5.21 33.94
C ASP A 559 -14.31 5.31 32.66
N LEU A 560 -14.49 4.18 31.98
CA LEU A 560 -15.24 4.07 30.73
C LEU A 560 -16.69 4.61 30.82
N PRO A 561 -17.47 4.35 31.89
CA PRO A 561 -18.81 4.92 32.04
C PRO A 561 -18.81 6.45 32.09
N ALA A 562 -17.83 7.05 32.79
CA ALA A 562 -17.72 8.50 32.89
C ALA A 562 -17.43 9.12 31.51
N LEU A 563 -16.52 8.51 30.75
CA LEU A 563 -16.21 8.92 29.39
C LEU A 563 -17.41 8.79 28.44
N SER A 564 -18.11 7.65 28.47
CA SER A 564 -19.30 7.41 27.65
C SER A 564 -20.40 8.43 27.94
N SER A 565 -20.65 8.73 29.22
CA SER A 565 -21.65 9.72 29.65
C SER A 565 -21.26 11.15 29.26
N GLN A 566 -20.00 11.53 29.51
CA GLN A 566 -19.50 12.89 29.29
C GLN A 566 -19.42 13.26 27.80
N TYR A 567 -18.93 12.36 26.95
CA TYR A 567 -18.71 12.63 25.52
C TYR A 567 -19.75 11.97 24.60
N GLY A 568 -20.66 11.18 25.16
CA GLY A 568 -21.77 10.55 24.43
C GLY A 568 -21.31 9.53 23.40
N PHE A 569 -20.26 8.74 23.68
CA PHE A 569 -19.75 7.77 22.69
C PHE A 569 -20.81 6.76 22.24
N ALA A 570 -21.75 6.39 23.11
CA ALA A 570 -22.84 5.47 22.84
C ALA A 570 -23.94 6.04 21.91
N LYS A 571 -23.96 7.35 21.67
CA LYS A 571 -24.97 8.04 20.87
C LYS A 571 -24.25 9.01 19.94
N ALA A 572 -23.84 8.52 18.77
CA ALA A 572 -23.13 9.30 17.77
C ALA A 572 -23.86 10.61 17.51
N ASN A 573 -23.26 11.72 17.92
CA ASN A 573 -23.76 13.07 17.66
C ASN A 573 -22.73 13.83 16.82
N TRP A 574 -22.68 13.52 15.53
CA TRP A 574 -21.66 14.04 14.62
C TRP A 574 -21.64 15.57 14.49
N SER A 575 -22.76 16.25 14.74
CA SER A 575 -22.81 17.72 14.73
C SER A 575 -22.04 18.36 15.88
N GLU A 576 -21.97 17.70 17.04
CA GLU A 576 -21.24 18.17 18.22
C GLU A 576 -19.86 17.50 18.38
N TRP A 577 -19.51 16.56 17.49
CA TRP A 577 -18.31 15.74 17.59
C TRP A 577 -17.05 16.57 17.83
N MET A 578 -16.87 17.63 17.05
CA MET A 578 -15.69 18.49 17.10
C MET A 578 -15.59 19.25 18.43
N GLU A 579 -16.70 19.81 18.92
CA GLU A 579 -16.72 20.50 20.21
C GLU A 579 -16.37 19.55 21.35
N LYS A 580 -16.93 18.34 21.31
CA LYS A 580 -16.65 17.28 22.28
C LYS A 580 -15.21 16.78 22.20
N LEU A 581 -14.64 16.66 21.00
CA LEU A 581 -13.24 16.28 20.82
C LEU A 581 -12.32 17.34 21.42
N ILE A 582 -12.55 18.62 21.12
CA ILE A 582 -11.79 19.74 21.70
C ILE A 582 -11.91 19.72 23.23
N GLN A 583 -13.10 19.46 23.76
CA GLN A 583 -13.30 19.33 25.20
C GLN A 583 -12.51 18.15 25.77
N PHE A 584 -12.54 16.98 25.11
CA PHE A 584 -11.80 15.79 25.50
C PHE A 584 -10.27 16.02 25.54
N GLU A 585 -9.73 16.76 24.56
CA GLU A 585 -8.32 17.11 24.54
C GLU A 585 -7.92 18.13 25.62
N LYS A 586 -8.86 18.97 26.08
CA LYS A 586 -8.64 19.91 27.18
C LYS A 586 -8.73 19.23 28.54
N ASP A 587 -9.66 18.29 28.69
CA ASP A 587 -9.93 17.63 29.97
C ASP A 587 -8.83 16.62 30.36
N TYR A 588 -8.09 16.09 29.38
CA TYR A 588 -7.07 15.07 29.61
C TYR A 588 -5.71 15.40 28.99
N SER A 589 -4.65 15.27 29.80
CA SER A 589 -3.27 15.43 29.33
C SER A 589 -2.92 14.41 28.23
N PRO A 590 -1.93 14.70 27.37
CA PRO A 590 -1.46 13.76 26.35
C PRO A 590 -1.08 12.38 26.92
N GLU A 591 -0.45 12.33 28.09
CA GLU A 591 -0.07 11.08 28.76
C GLU A 591 -1.30 10.24 29.14
N VAL A 592 -2.34 10.87 29.72
CA VAL A 592 -3.59 10.19 30.09
C VAL A 592 -4.32 9.69 28.84
N ARG A 593 -4.38 10.50 27.77
CA ARG A 593 -5.00 10.08 26.50
C ARG A 593 -4.28 8.88 25.87
N ARG A 594 -2.94 8.87 25.89
CA ARG A 594 -2.13 7.72 25.44
C ARG A 594 -2.41 6.47 26.24
N ASP A 595 -2.46 6.58 27.57
CA ASP A 595 -2.68 5.43 28.45
C ASP A 595 -4.12 4.90 28.36
N LEU A 596 -5.11 5.79 28.23
CA LEU A 596 -6.49 5.43 27.93
C LEU A 596 -6.59 4.69 26.59
N PHE A 597 -5.89 5.16 25.56
CA PHE A 597 -5.81 4.49 24.26
C PHE A 597 -5.17 3.10 24.36
N ARG A 598 -4.09 2.94 25.13
CA ARG A 598 -3.43 1.64 25.39
C ARG A 598 -4.37 0.67 26.11
N PHE A 599 -5.10 1.17 27.10
CA PHE A 599 -6.08 0.39 27.85
C PHE A 599 -7.23 -0.08 26.94
N TRP A 600 -7.86 0.86 26.24
CA TRP A 600 -8.98 0.61 25.35
C TRP A 600 -8.63 -0.42 24.27
N ASN A 601 -7.46 -0.32 23.65
CA ASN A 601 -6.99 -1.31 22.67
C ASN A 601 -6.66 -2.69 23.25
N SER A 602 -6.23 -2.76 24.51
CA SER A 602 -5.98 -4.04 25.15
C SER A 602 -7.30 -4.73 25.48
N LEU A 603 -8.27 -3.98 26.02
CA LEU A 603 -9.61 -4.46 26.35
C LEU A 603 -10.32 -5.00 25.11
N ARG A 604 -10.28 -4.24 24.02
CA ARG A 604 -10.62 -4.64 22.65
C ARG A 604 -10.15 -6.03 22.24
N ILE A 605 -8.87 -6.34 22.43
CA ILE A 605 -8.31 -7.66 22.08
C ILE A 605 -8.92 -8.75 22.96
N VAL A 606 -9.13 -8.49 24.25
CA VAL A 606 -9.75 -9.45 25.17
C VAL A 606 -11.20 -9.73 24.79
N ILE A 607 -11.97 -8.67 24.48
CA ILE A 607 -13.35 -8.80 23.98
C ILE A 607 -13.35 -9.65 22.70
N GLY A 608 -12.46 -9.32 21.75
CA GLY A 608 -12.36 -10.06 20.50
C GLY A 608 -12.08 -11.55 20.73
N LEU A 609 -11.10 -11.88 21.59
CA LEU A 609 -10.79 -13.26 21.99
C LEU A 609 -11.98 -13.99 22.63
N ARG A 610 -12.82 -13.30 23.43
CA ARG A 610 -14.02 -13.88 24.04
C ARG A 610 -15.07 -14.21 23.00
N LEU A 611 -15.22 -13.37 21.96
CA LEU A 611 -16.22 -13.57 20.91
C LEU A 611 -15.77 -14.55 19.82
N THR A 612 -14.46 -14.77 19.65
CA THR A 612 -13.89 -15.59 18.58
C THR A 612 -14.58 -16.94 18.40
N ASP A 613 -14.79 -17.71 19.47
CA ASP A 613 -15.39 -19.04 19.36
C ASP A 613 -16.88 -18.98 18.94
N SER A 614 -17.62 -17.99 19.44
CA SER A 614 -19.04 -17.75 19.07
C SER A 614 -19.19 -17.27 17.62
N LEU A 615 -18.27 -16.41 17.17
CA LEU A 615 -18.18 -15.96 15.78
C LEU A 615 -17.82 -17.10 14.84
N LEU A 616 -16.92 -17.99 15.28
CA LEU A 616 -16.54 -19.15 14.49
C LEU A 616 -17.65 -20.21 14.37
N ALA A 617 -18.55 -20.27 15.35
CA ALA A 617 -19.63 -21.24 15.41
C ALA A 617 -20.87 -20.83 14.60
N LYS A 618 -21.24 -19.54 14.52
CA LYS A 618 -22.49 -19.06 13.91
C LYS A 618 -22.30 -18.54 12.48
N ASP A 619 -22.16 -19.46 11.53
CA ASP A 619 -22.10 -19.23 10.07
C ASP A 619 -23.48 -19.03 9.39
N LYS A 620 -24.42 -18.25 9.95
CA LYS A 620 -25.81 -18.22 9.41
C LYS A 620 -26.39 -16.88 8.97
N HIS A 621 -25.78 -15.72 9.25
CA HIS A 621 -26.49 -14.43 9.09
C HIS A 621 -25.68 -13.28 8.47
N GLY A 622 -24.65 -13.55 7.66
CA GLY A 622 -24.07 -12.52 6.78
C GLY A 622 -23.15 -11.48 7.43
N LEU A 623 -22.91 -11.53 8.75
CA LEU A 623 -21.78 -10.83 9.38
C LEU A 623 -20.42 -11.48 9.03
N GLY A 624 -20.47 -12.72 8.52
CA GLY A 624 -19.34 -13.59 8.19
C GLY A 624 -18.46 -13.18 7.01
N THR A 625 -18.52 -11.93 6.54
CA THR A 625 -17.66 -11.46 5.44
C THR A 625 -16.89 -10.18 5.74
N ASP A 626 -17.07 -9.53 6.89
CA ASP A 626 -16.46 -8.22 7.11
C ASP A 626 -15.88 -8.01 8.53
N TYR A 627 -14.56 -8.23 8.70
CA TYR A 627 -13.85 -7.88 9.95
C TYR A 627 -13.90 -6.38 10.26
N PHE A 628 -14.17 -5.53 9.28
CA PHE A 628 -14.47 -4.13 9.54
C PHE A 628 -15.72 -4.05 10.44
N ALA A 629 -16.80 -4.74 10.10
CA ALA A 629 -18.02 -4.81 10.92
C ALA A 629 -17.76 -5.39 12.31
N PHE A 630 -16.86 -6.37 12.44
CA PHE A 630 -16.42 -6.88 13.75
C PHE A 630 -15.67 -5.83 14.57
N GLY A 631 -14.73 -5.09 13.96
CA GLY A 631 -14.07 -3.96 14.61
C GLY A 631 -15.08 -2.91 15.09
N MET A 632 -16.08 -2.58 14.25
CA MET A 632 -17.14 -1.64 14.59
C MET A 632 -18.03 -2.13 15.74
N LEU A 633 -18.33 -3.44 15.80
CA LEU A 633 -19.06 -4.05 16.91
C LEU A 633 -18.34 -3.80 18.23
N LEU A 634 -17.04 -4.12 18.28
CA LEU A 634 -16.23 -4.01 19.49
C LEU A 634 -16.20 -2.56 20.00
N ASN A 635 -16.21 -1.60 19.08
CA ASN A 635 -16.24 -0.19 19.43
C ASN A 635 -17.59 0.24 19.96
N THR A 636 -18.66 -0.29 19.40
CA THR A 636 -20.03 -0.03 19.87
C THR A 636 -20.17 -0.48 21.32
N TYR A 637 -19.72 -1.69 21.67
CA TYR A 637 -19.69 -2.17 23.06
C TYR A 637 -18.89 -1.28 24.00
N LEU A 638 -17.72 -0.81 23.55
CA LEU A 638 -16.90 0.08 24.36
C LEU A 638 -17.54 1.46 24.52
N SER A 639 -18.26 1.91 23.48
CA SER A 639 -18.96 3.18 23.47
C SER A 639 -20.13 3.20 24.46
N GLU A 640 -20.78 2.06 24.69
CA GLU A 640 -21.86 1.86 25.69
C GLU A 640 -21.37 1.84 27.14
N GLY A 641 -20.05 1.87 27.38
CA GLY A 641 -19.49 1.82 28.74
C GLY A 641 -19.69 0.45 29.40
N MET A 642 -19.76 0.42 30.74
CA MET A 642 -19.81 -0.84 31.51
C MET A 642 -21.10 -1.63 31.29
N GLU A 643 -22.23 -0.96 31.07
CA GLU A 643 -23.52 -1.64 30.85
C GLU A 643 -23.50 -2.48 29.56
N GLY A 644 -22.99 -1.91 28.46
CA GLY A 644 -22.77 -2.64 27.22
C GLY A 644 -21.80 -3.80 27.39
N LEU A 645 -20.66 -3.56 28.04
CA LEU A 645 -19.65 -4.58 28.28
C LEU A 645 -20.12 -5.73 29.19
N GLU A 646 -20.86 -5.44 30.26
CA GLU A 646 -21.40 -6.46 31.17
C GLU A 646 -22.43 -7.33 30.47
N SER A 647 -23.29 -6.74 29.65
CA SER A 647 -24.27 -7.50 28.86
C SER A 647 -23.60 -8.57 27.97
N LEU A 648 -22.46 -8.21 27.38
CA LEU A 648 -21.63 -9.10 26.57
C LEU A 648 -20.98 -10.23 27.38
N TRP A 649 -20.64 -9.97 28.65
CA TRP A 649 -20.04 -10.96 29.53
C TRP A 649 -21.05 -11.95 30.10
N VAL A 650 -22.28 -11.51 30.36
CA VAL A 650 -23.39 -12.39 30.82
C VAL A 650 -23.76 -13.40 29.73
N SER A 651 -23.83 -12.96 28.47
CA SER A 651 -24.05 -13.85 27.33
C SER A 651 -23.14 -13.47 26.19
N SER A 652 -22.18 -14.33 25.88
CA SER A 652 -21.32 -14.20 24.68
C SER A 652 -22.09 -14.40 23.38
N GLU A 653 -23.41 -14.64 23.44
CA GLU A 653 -24.30 -14.64 22.28
C GLU A 653 -25.16 -13.36 22.19
N SER A 654 -25.23 -12.55 23.25
CA SER A 654 -26.01 -11.29 23.27
C SER A 654 -25.56 -10.31 22.19
N TRP A 655 -24.31 -10.41 21.73
CA TRP A 655 -23.84 -9.61 20.62
C TRP A 655 -24.61 -9.82 19.33
N TYR A 656 -25.16 -11.01 19.14
CA TYR A 656 -25.98 -11.34 17.99
C TYR A 656 -27.37 -10.70 18.11
N GLU A 657 -27.98 -10.71 19.28
CA GLU A 657 -29.30 -10.09 19.48
C GLU A 657 -29.23 -8.57 19.32
N ARG A 658 -28.14 -7.96 19.77
CA ARG A 658 -27.85 -6.53 19.58
C ARG A 658 -27.26 -6.20 18.20
N SER A 659 -26.84 -7.21 17.42
CA SER A 659 -26.31 -7.00 16.07
C SER A 659 -27.35 -6.50 15.07
N PHE A 660 -28.64 -6.74 15.30
CA PHE A 660 -29.67 -6.20 14.41
C PHE A 660 -29.74 -4.66 14.46
N ASP A 661 -29.24 -4.04 15.54
CA ASP A 661 -29.02 -2.59 15.70
C ASP A 661 -27.53 -2.21 15.50
N TYR A 662 -26.81 -2.90 14.61
CA TYR A 662 -25.45 -2.53 14.21
C TYR A 662 -25.37 -1.06 13.76
N ASP A 663 -24.95 -0.18 14.67
CA ASP A 663 -24.65 1.21 14.32
C ASP A 663 -23.14 1.40 14.21
N ALA A 664 -22.62 1.05 13.03
CA ALA A 664 -21.23 1.32 12.67
C ALA A 664 -20.85 2.80 12.91
N MET A 665 -21.82 3.73 12.93
CA MET A 665 -21.55 5.13 13.24
C MET A 665 -21.13 5.32 14.69
N ASN A 666 -21.73 4.64 15.68
CA ASN A 666 -21.31 4.74 17.09
C ASN A 666 -19.90 4.18 17.28
N GLY A 667 -19.64 3.00 16.69
CA GLY A 667 -18.30 2.40 16.73
C GLY A 667 -17.23 3.28 16.07
N PHE A 668 -17.59 4.03 15.03
CA PHE A 668 -16.64 4.91 14.33
C PHE A 668 -16.48 6.24 15.05
N TYR A 669 -17.57 6.75 15.63
CA TYR A 669 -17.58 7.93 16.49
C TYR A 669 -16.63 7.74 17.66
N ALA A 670 -16.71 6.61 18.38
CA ALA A 670 -15.78 6.29 19.45
C ALA A 670 -14.31 6.24 18.95
N GLU A 671 -14.03 5.59 17.82
CA GLU A 671 -12.67 5.60 17.22
C GLU A 671 -12.21 7.02 16.88
N ALA A 672 -13.09 7.89 16.38
CA ALA A 672 -12.76 9.25 15.98
C ALA A 672 -12.25 10.10 17.16
N PHE A 673 -12.63 9.82 18.42
CA PHE A 673 -12.04 10.49 19.58
C PHE A 673 -10.63 10.02 19.92
N PHE A 674 -10.37 8.73 19.72
CA PHE A 674 -9.10 8.12 20.04
C PHE A 674 -8.07 8.25 18.89
N LYS A 675 -8.56 8.47 17.65
CA LYS A 675 -7.78 8.71 16.42
C LYS A 675 -8.46 9.74 15.49
N PRO A 676 -8.57 10.99 15.93
CA PRO A 676 -9.20 12.03 15.13
C PRO A 676 -8.50 12.27 13.80
N GLU A 677 -7.19 12.06 13.73
CA GLU A 677 -6.45 12.33 12.49
C GLU A 677 -6.70 11.28 11.41
N SER A 678 -6.76 10.00 11.80
CA SER A 678 -7.11 8.91 10.89
C SER A 678 -8.52 9.12 10.35
N PHE A 679 -9.47 9.44 11.25
CA PHE A 679 -10.85 9.78 10.90
C PHE A 679 -10.94 10.88 9.82
N ILE A 680 -10.26 12.01 10.03
CA ILE A 680 -10.29 13.15 9.10
C ILE A 680 -9.73 12.76 7.73
N ASP A 681 -8.63 12.02 7.69
CA ASP A 681 -8.05 11.54 6.43
C ASP A 681 -8.98 10.56 5.69
N HIS A 682 -9.72 9.73 6.41
CA HIS A 682 -10.72 8.82 5.83
C HIS A 682 -11.94 9.56 5.30
N TYR A 683 -12.46 10.51 6.07
CA TYR A 683 -13.61 11.34 5.72
C TYR A 683 -13.37 12.10 4.40
N ARG A 684 -12.22 12.78 4.29
CA ARG A 684 -11.86 13.58 3.10
C ARG A 684 -11.79 12.75 1.82
N LYS A 685 -11.38 11.48 1.92
CA LYS A 685 -11.33 10.57 0.77
C LYS A 685 -12.64 9.92 0.45
N ALA A 686 -13.48 9.66 1.44
CA ALA A 686 -14.84 9.23 1.20
C ALA A 686 -15.55 10.26 0.31
N ILE A 687 -15.34 11.56 0.56
CA ILE A 687 -15.82 12.65 -0.30
C ILE A 687 -15.26 12.53 -1.73
N TRP A 688 -13.94 12.44 -1.90
CA TRP A 688 -13.32 12.31 -3.23
C TRP A 688 -13.79 11.05 -3.98
N SER A 689 -13.84 9.91 -3.29
CA SER A 689 -14.33 8.66 -3.86
C SER A 689 -15.80 8.77 -4.26
N ASN A 690 -16.66 9.34 -3.42
CA ASN A 690 -18.08 9.52 -3.74
C ASN A 690 -18.27 10.42 -4.98
N GLN A 691 -17.38 11.39 -5.22
CA GLN A 691 -17.46 12.28 -6.39
C GLN A 691 -16.94 11.63 -7.68
N VAL A 692 -16.05 10.64 -7.59
CA VAL A 692 -15.36 10.06 -8.76
C VAL A 692 -15.80 8.63 -9.06
N THR A 693 -16.48 7.97 -8.13
CA THR A 693 -16.88 6.56 -8.25
C THR A 693 -18.40 6.38 -8.09
N ASP A 694 -19.12 6.25 -9.21
CA ASP A 694 -20.40 5.53 -9.23
C ASP A 694 -20.12 4.02 -9.13
N GLU A 695 -20.84 3.32 -8.23
CA GLU A 695 -21.14 1.87 -8.00
C GLU A 695 -20.12 0.77 -8.38
N ASP A 696 -19.07 1.03 -9.16
CA ASP A 696 -18.16 0.06 -9.77
C ASP A 696 -16.81 -0.05 -9.06
N VAL A 697 -16.61 0.56 -7.87
CA VAL A 697 -15.47 0.15 -7.02
C VAL A 697 -15.75 -1.31 -6.67
N PRO A 698 -14.82 -2.26 -6.95
CA PRO A 698 -15.04 -3.66 -6.59
C PRO A 698 -15.50 -3.68 -5.13
N GLU A 699 -16.57 -4.42 -4.83
CA GLU A 699 -17.14 -4.59 -3.48
C GLU A 699 -16.11 -5.25 -2.55
N VAL A 700 -14.96 -4.62 -2.32
CA VAL A 700 -13.90 -5.19 -1.50
C VAL A 700 -14.40 -5.21 -0.05
N LEU A 701 -15.19 -4.21 0.37
CA LEU A 701 -15.88 -4.14 1.67
C LEU A 701 -17.20 -3.33 1.57
N PRO A 702 -18.37 -3.99 1.55
CA PRO A 702 -19.68 -3.33 1.60
C PRO A 702 -19.85 -2.40 2.82
N GLY A 703 -19.17 -2.68 3.95
CA GLY A 703 -19.18 -1.84 5.14
C GLY A 703 -18.50 -0.48 4.94
N PHE A 704 -17.38 -0.43 4.20
CA PHE A 704 -16.67 0.81 3.94
C PHE A 704 -17.44 1.73 2.98
N GLN A 705 -18.05 1.19 1.91
CA GLN A 705 -18.85 2.00 0.99
C GLN A 705 -20.07 2.64 1.69
N LYS A 706 -20.75 1.89 2.56
CA LYS A 706 -21.84 2.43 3.40
C LYS A 706 -21.34 3.57 4.29
N LEU A 707 -20.17 3.40 4.93
CA LEU A 707 -19.56 4.43 5.76
C LEU A 707 -19.15 5.66 4.93
N ALA A 708 -18.52 5.46 3.78
CA ALA A 708 -18.08 6.53 2.90
C ALA A 708 -19.27 7.38 2.40
N LYS A 709 -20.38 6.72 2.05
CA LYS A 709 -21.64 7.41 1.72
C LYS A 709 -22.17 8.21 2.90
N ARG A 710 -22.20 7.63 4.11
CA ARG A 710 -22.61 8.33 5.34
C ARG A 710 -21.71 9.52 5.68
N PHE A 711 -20.40 9.43 5.42
CA PHE A 711 -19.50 10.57 5.57
C PHE A 711 -19.81 11.69 4.60
N GLY A 712 -20.15 11.38 3.35
CA GLY A 712 -20.63 12.39 2.41
C GLY A 712 -21.88 13.15 2.87
N GLU A 713 -22.65 12.60 3.81
CA GLU A 713 -23.87 13.18 4.37
C GLU A 713 -23.63 14.01 5.65
N LEU A 714 -22.44 13.93 6.27
CA LEU A 714 -22.19 14.63 7.54
C LEU A 714 -22.02 16.14 7.32
N PRO A 715 -22.60 17.00 8.18
CA PRO A 715 -22.43 18.45 8.14
C PRO A 715 -21.08 18.89 8.74
N ILE A 716 -20.04 18.05 8.65
CA ILE A 716 -18.68 18.43 9.05
C ILE A 716 -18.11 19.23 7.90
N ALA A 717 -18.05 20.56 8.06
CA ALA A 717 -17.55 21.51 7.08
C ALA A 717 -16.04 21.34 6.84
N CYS A 718 -15.64 20.25 6.19
CA CYS A 718 -14.54 20.33 5.23
C CYS A 718 -15.14 20.99 3.99
N SER A 719 -14.48 21.98 3.41
CA SER A 719 -15.01 22.78 2.30
C SER A 719 -15.21 21.93 1.04
N LEU A 720 -16.31 21.18 0.96
CA LEU A 720 -16.81 20.58 -0.28
C LEU A 720 -16.91 21.64 -1.39
N ASN A 721 -17.16 22.89 -0.99
CA ASN A 721 -17.23 24.06 -1.87
C ASN A 721 -15.89 24.42 -2.54
N ALA A 722 -14.74 23.87 -2.13
CA ALA A 722 -13.43 24.15 -2.74
C ALA A 722 -13.11 23.23 -3.94
N TRP A 723 -13.92 22.19 -4.19
CA TRP A 723 -13.76 21.29 -5.34
C TRP A 723 -14.53 21.83 -6.54
N PRO A 724 -13.98 21.75 -7.77
CA PRO A 724 -14.74 22.07 -8.97
C PRO A 724 -15.84 21.03 -9.20
N SER A 725 -16.95 21.42 -9.83
CA SER A 725 -17.94 20.45 -10.31
C SER A 725 -17.30 19.55 -11.37
N MET A 726 -17.67 18.27 -11.40
CA MET A 726 -17.09 17.27 -12.29
C MET A 726 -18.21 16.48 -12.96
N ASP A 727 -18.27 16.49 -14.29
CA ASP A 727 -19.23 15.68 -15.05
C ASP A 727 -18.49 14.71 -15.97
N TYR A 728 -18.83 13.43 -15.87
CA TYR A 728 -18.25 12.37 -16.69
C TYR A 728 -19.17 12.00 -17.85
N ASN A 729 -18.63 11.97 -19.07
CA ASN A 729 -19.34 11.47 -20.24
C ASN A 729 -19.00 9.99 -20.49
N PRO A 730 -19.92 9.04 -20.24
CA PRO A 730 -19.65 7.61 -20.40
C PRO A 730 -19.47 7.17 -21.85
N THR A 731 -19.90 7.98 -22.83
CA THR A 731 -19.84 7.62 -24.26
C THR A 731 -18.42 7.74 -24.80
N ASN A 732 -17.69 8.78 -24.41
CA ASN A 732 -16.34 9.09 -24.91
C ASN A 732 -15.27 9.15 -23.79
N GLY A 733 -15.67 8.92 -22.54
CA GLY A 733 -14.83 8.92 -21.35
C GLY A 733 -14.28 10.28 -20.93
N GLU A 734 -14.71 11.36 -21.56
CA GLU A 734 -14.22 12.71 -21.24
C GLU A 734 -14.88 13.25 -19.97
N TRP A 735 -14.12 14.09 -19.25
CA TRP A 735 -14.60 14.82 -18.08
C TRP A 735 -14.69 16.30 -18.43
N SER A 736 -15.76 16.96 -17.96
CA SER A 736 -15.83 18.42 -17.88
C SER A 736 -15.68 18.87 -16.44
N LEU A 737 -14.83 19.88 -16.23
CA LEU A 737 -14.63 20.55 -14.95
C LEU A 737 -15.36 21.89 -14.97
N GLY A 738 -16.10 22.20 -13.90
CA GLY A 738 -16.60 23.54 -13.65
C GLY A 738 -15.48 24.50 -13.27
N ASN A 739 -15.82 25.77 -13.09
CA ASN A 739 -14.85 26.75 -12.61
C ASN A 739 -14.36 26.33 -11.22
N PRO A 740 -13.03 26.35 -10.97
CA PRO A 740 -12.52 26.17 -9.63
C PRO A 740 -13.10 27.30 -8.79
N VAL A 741 -13.77 26.94 -7.72
CA VAL A 741 -14.20 27.92 -6.72
C VAL A 741 -12.91 28.32 -6.00
N PRO A 742 -12.46 29.59 -6.10
CA PRO A 742 -11.38 30.06 -5.25
C PRO A 742 -11.78 29.73 -3.82
N PRO A 743 -10.88 29.27 -2.94
CA PRO A 743 -11.25 29.16 -1.54
C PRO A 743 -11.76 30.54 -1.14
N ASP A 744 -13.06 30.68 -0.89
CA ASP A 744 -13.59 31.88 -0.27
C ASP A 744 -12.70 32.08 0.95
N HIS A 745 -12.13 33.28 1.12
CA HIS A 745 -11.34 33.61 2.31
C HIS A 745 -12.09 33.35 3.63
N HIS A 746 -13.39 33.06 3.54
CA HIS A 746 -14.20 32.35 4.51
C HIS A 746 -13.80 30.87 4.63
N PHE A 747 -12.64 30.65 5.26
CA PHE A 747 -12.50 29.55 6.20
C PHE A 747 -13.71 29.59 7.16
N PRO A 748 -14.73 28.73 7.03
CA PRO A 748 -15.97 28.91 7.77
C PRO A 748 -15.76 28.32 9.15
N GLU A 749 -15.46 29.19 10.12
CA GLU A 749 -15.67 29.02 11.56
C GLU A 749 -14.86 27.91 12.28
N LEU A 750 -14.57 26.76 11.66
CA LEU A 750 -13.76 25.66 12.17
C LEU A 750 -12.28 26.03 12.29
N TYR A 751 -11.69 26.61 11.24
CA TYR A 751 -10.31 27.09 11.25
C TYR A 751 -10.14 28.32 12.17
N GLN A 752 -11.10 29.24 12.17
CA GLN A 752 -11.13 30.35 13.11
C GLN A 752 -11.37 29.88 14.57
N ALA A 753 -12.11 28.81 14.81
CA ALA A 753 -12.23 28.21 16.14
C ALA A 753 -10.90 27.58 16.61
N PHE A 754 -10.13 26.98 15.69
CA PHE A 754 -8.78 26.48 15.97
C PHE A 754 -7.70 27.57 16.10
N GLN A 755 -7.86 28.73 15.45
CA GLN A 755 -6.92 29.86 15.54
C GLN A 755 -7.25 30.89 16.63
N HIS A 756 -8.52 31.28 16.81
CA HIS A 756 -8.92 32.40 17.66
C HIS A 756 -9.31 32.02 19.09
N LYS A 757 -9.63 30.74 19.38
CA LYS A 757 -9.89 30.29 20.78
C LYS A 757 -8.70 29.61 21.45
N THR A 758 -7.56 29.58 20.77
CA THR A 758 -6.31 29.00 21.29
C THR A 758 -5.19 30.03 21.13
N PRO A 759 -4.98 30.91 22.14
CA PRO A 759 -3.70 31.61 22.31
C PRO A 759 -2.58 30.64 22.72
N SER A 760 -2.88 29.34 22.79
CA SER A 760 -1.97 28.28 23.17
C SER A 760 -1.98 27.19 22.10
N PRO A 761 -0.80 26.69 21.70
CA PRO A 761 -0.68 25.66 20.67
C PRO A 761 -1.49 24.42 21.05
N ILE A 762 -2.11 23.76 20.07
CA ILE A 762 -2.54 22.37 20.25
C ILE A 762 -1.25 21.54 20.35
N PRO A 763 -0.94 20.95 21.51
CA PRO A 763 0.22 20.09 21.62
C PRO A 763 -0.17 18.75 21.00
N TYR A 764 0.36 18.46 19.80
CA TYR A 764 0.23 17.16 19.14
C TYR A 764 1.34 16.18 19.52
#